data_AF-A0A182MFY4-F1
#
_entry.id   AF-A0A182MFY4-F1
#
_cell.length_a   1.000
_cell.length_b   1.000
_cell.length_c   1.000
_cell.angle_alpha   90.00
_cell.angle_beta   90.00
_cell.angle_gamma   90.00
#
_symmetry.space_group_name_H-M   'P 1'
#
loop_
_entity.id
_entity.type
_entity.pdbx_description
1 polymer ?
#
loop_
_entity_poly.entity_id
_entity_poly.type
_entity_poly.pdbx_seq_one_letter_code
_entity_poly.pdbx_strand_id
1 'polypeptide(L)'
;MDVTLPHGFGVLTVTMLGQKNVPRHSDTLERNCLSTLAEEDQHKCRDEADNSCYSCSGHGCNQYPRIRCYRCSSLLDPLCANPEENGLNYEFCDSFLPDDRCYARIVDQHVERGCEVDLSNNGEDVCAGDPMCHACHSSGCNSVDESTLKSKARCLSCSSERDGEECEKAAMEAEHCDDFHDICFTRVIDGTLTRNCLSVLTVIERQTCTDPNDLSCIVCEEPGCNQNHWTKCYHCDHSSSGGCADEQSGNDAELCKNYSADEECYVKLDQNHQLTRGCLSDVGTKDELCVDAVSCCTCRGDSCNTAPGSSLVHIKCQQCTSVDVGCLEGMIESSPCPQQDDRCYTTVNSDKLLERGCLSMLGEDLQEICKDESDPSCIVCKEDGCNELRWPKCYRCNSSASDDSCDHKLTPDLMEFCPSYHENALCYAEIVQGSVSRDCTNSEANICDGNNRCVACRDEGCNDLPKQELNEVHTCYRCRSDLEDCDHLKEHVHECGERNDRCYIKVDDEHNLHRGCLSDIDADECDHSESCLVCTDKNCNNAPWAKCFQCSNSTDEECASKQTNIGNLKYCQQYARHGECYVKLDPMEFRRGCKSDLVDVSCVEPDSCVQCKGDGCNRDSLKSYFDPAYCLQCHSDMHIGCIDGTAPPVPCENPDDVCFYRRASSKAIHRGCLSELTSTNQRKCLGSTSLACHVCDENGCNTPRWRSCHKCSSLVDASCPEEQTNSTYVEFCLKIDDDCFESNNNGEIYRGCGRHYCADKPICVECASDACNGRPESVLQPSHCLVCDSTDPFCTNGTRMSQYCDYLNEPCYTLVRNDGILERGCFSKLQLDYKGACMDETDRSCIACTSNSCNRDLWRQCVLCRSLELDQYCSREASLLKSHFCPQFQRNDRCYAKDVQGTVIRGCLSDYAAQEDPCEGLDGKDCYTCSSDHCNAKSLNGVDHLQYQDILILLILALVERFLCWY
;
A
#
# COMPACT_ATOMS: atom_id res chain seq x y z
N MET A 1 91.12 -19.32 -41.18
CA MET A 1 92.02 -19.02 -42.31
C MET A 1 93.39 -19.51 -41.92
N ASP A 2 93.94 -20.39 -42.72
CA ASP A 2 95.23 -21.04 -42.52
C ASP A 2 96.37 -20.15 -43.08
N VAL A 3 97.63 -20.54 -42.82
CA VAL A 3 98.86 -20.25 -43.62
C VAL A 3 99.96 -19.32 -43.00
N THR A 4 100.91 -20.00 -42.33
CA THR A 4 102.41 -20.03 -42.48
C THR A 4 103.37 -18.86 -42.16
N LEU A 5 104.44 -19.25 -41.42
CA LEU A 5 105.92 -18.94 -41.40
C LEU A 5 106.54 -18.47 -42.76
N PRO A 6 107.85 -18.05 -42.94
CA PRO A 6 109.10 -18.44 -42.21
C PRO A 6 110.40 -17.52 -42.27
N HIS A 7 111.52 -18.05 -41.70
CA HIS A 7 112.95 -18.03 -42.13
C HIS A 7 113.97 -16.89 -41.84
N GLY A 8 115.20 -17.30 -41.42
CA GLY A 8 116.46 -16.72 -41.94
C GLY A 8 117.75 -16.87 -41.09
N PHE A 9 118.70 -17.71 -41.53
CA PHE A 9 120.03 -18.07 -40.97
C PHE A 9 121.14 -17.00 -41.06
N GLY A 10 122.24 -17.16 -40.29
CA GLY A 10 123.60 -16.75 -40.73
C GLY A 10 124.72 -16.69 -39.65
N VAL A 11 125.74 -17.53 -39.78
CA VAL A 11 126.88 -17.77 -38.85
C VAL A 11 128.14 -16.97 -39.25
N LEU A 12 129.00 -16.61 -38.28
CA LEU A 12 130.44 -16.38 -38.53
C LEU A 12 131.31 -16.68 -37.29
N THR A 13 132.33 -17.51 -37.46
CA THR A 13 133.37 -17.88 -36.49
C THR A 13 134.72 -17.28 -36.89
N VAL A 14 135.52 -16.84 -35.91
CA VAL A 14 136.96 -16.54 -36.05
C VAL A 14 137.70 -17.03 -34.81
N THR A 15 138.87 -17.67 -35.01
CA THR A 15 139.68 -18.33 -33.99
C THR A 15 141.09 -17.75 -33.90
N MET A 16 141.67 -17.87 -32.70
CA MET A 16 143.11 -17.96 -32.32
C MET A 16 143.94 -16.66 -32.21
N LEU A 17 144.51 -16.44 -31.01
CA LEU A 17 145.96 -16.59 -30.72
C LEU A 17 146.26 -16.17 -29.26
N GLY A 18 146.96 -17.02 -28.50
CA GLY A 18 147.34 -16.75 -27.11
C GLY A 18 148.67 -16.01 -26.96
N GLN A 19 148.91 -15.41 -25.77
CA GLN A 19 150.25 -15.23 -25.20
C GLN A 19 150.23 -14.80 -23.72
N LYS A 20 150.98 -15.59 -22.92
CA LYS A 20 151.84 -15.23 -21.77
C LYS A 20 151.27 -14.87 -20.38
N ASN A 21 151.58 -15.78 -19.46
CA ASN A 21 151.77 -15.62 -18.00
C ASN A 21 152.47 -14.32 -17.57
N VAL A 22 151.94 -13.70 -16.51
CA VAL A 22 152.63 -12.79 -15.58
C VAL A 22 152.42 -13.36 -14.15
N PRO A 23 153.41 -13.33 -13.22
CA PRO A 23 153.37 -14.12 -11.99
C PRO A 23 152.49 -13.51 -10.87
N ARG A 24 151.93 -14.40 -10.04
CA ARG A 24 151.20 -14.16 -8.76
C ARG A 24 151.77 -13.02 -7.92
N HIS A 25 150.91 -12.06 -7.56
CA HIS A 25 151.11 -11.17 -6.40
C HIS A 25 150.82 -11.94 -5.09
N SER A 26 151.49 -11.53 -4.02
CA SER A 26 151.69 -12.28 -2.77
C SER A 26 150.54 -12.15 -1.76
N ASP A 27 149.94 -13.27 -1.32
CA ASP A 27 148.86 -13.40 -0.31
C ASP A 27 149.27 -13.10 1.15
N THR A 28 150.39 -12.41 1.37
CA THR A 28 150.90 -12.17 2.72
C THR A 28 150.53 -10.77 3.21
N LEU A 29 149.65 -10.70 4.22
CA LEU A 29 149.36 -9.48 4.95
C LEU A 29 150.50 -9.22 5.95
N GLU A 30 151.39 -8.28 5.63
CA GLU A 30 152.41 -7.81 6.57
C GLU A 30 151.88 -6.64 7.41
N ARG A 31 152.11 -6.70 8.73
CA ARG A 31 151.85 -5.61 9.67
C ARG A 31 153.13 -5.26 10.39
N ASN A 32 153.71 -4.11 10.08
CA ASN A 32 154.97 -3.68 10.70
C ASN A 32 155.00 -2.15 10.91
N CYS A 33 156.01 -1.64 11.61
CA CYS A 33 156.25 -0.20 11.71
C CYS A 33 156.65 0.35 10.35
N LEU A 34 156.04 1.45 9.89
CA LEU A 34 156.30 2.02 8.56
C LEU A 34 157.80 2.20 8.26
N SER A 35 158.62 2.56 9.25
CA SER A 35 160.07 2.73 9.10
C SER A 35 160.86 1.47 8.75
N THR A 36 160.27 0.27 8.86
CA THR A 36 160.95 -1.00 8.56
C THR A 36 160.83 -1.40 7.09
N LEU A 37 159.96 -0.75 6.32
CA LEU A 37 159.80 -1.01 4.89
C LEU A 37 160.90 -0.32 4.06
N ALA A 38 161.17 -0.82 2.86
CA ALA A 38 162.04 -0.14 1.90
C ALA A 38 161.47 1.26 1.56
N GLU A 39 162.31 2.23 1.23
CA GLU A 39 161.86 3.61 0.96
C GLU A 39 160.77 3.69 -0.12
N GLU A 40 160.82 2.82 -1.13
CA GLU A 40 159.81 2.75 -2.18
C GLU A 40 158.41 2.36 -1.65
N ASP A 41 158.34 1.43 -0.69
CA ASP A 41 157.08 1.00 -0.09
C ASP A 41 156.61 1.94 1.01
N GLN A 42 157.53 2.61 1.72
CA GLN A 42 157.16 3.69 2.64
C GLN A 42 156.44 4.83 1.93
N HIS A 43 156.80 5.11 0.68
CA HIS A 43 156.11 6.11 -0.13
C HIS A 43 154.68 5.70 -0.47
N LYS A 44 154.46 4.44 -0.87
CA LYS A 44 153.11 3.91 -1.14
C LYS A 44 152.21 4.01 0.09
N CYS A 45 152.68 3.56 1.25
CA CYS A 45 151.91 3.60 2.49
C CYS A 45 151.64 5.02 3.03
N ARG A 46 152.36 6.04 2.55
CA ARG A 46 152.14 7.46 2.88
C ARG A 46 151.31 8.19 1.83
N ASP A 47 151.12 7.60 0.66
CA ASP A 47 150.29 8.16 -0.38
C ASP A 47 148.83 7.82 -0.07
N GLU A 48 148.05 8.81 0.35
CA GLU A 48 146.62 8.62 0.65
C GLU A 48 145.80 8.22 -0.60
N ALA A 49 146.35 8.35 -1.81
CA ALA A 49 145.73 7.86 -3.03
C ALA A 49 146.06 6.39 -3.35
N ASP A 50 147.03 5.78 -2.65
CA ASP A 50 147.41 4.38 -2.83
C ASP A 50 146.78 3.49 -1.76
N ASN A 51 145.62 2.91 -2.09
CA ASN A 51 144.85 2.06 -1.18
C ASN A 51 145.44 0.64 -1.01
N SER A 52 146.61 0.35 -1.59
CA SER A 52 147.29 -0.94 -1.44
C SER A 52 148.05 -1.06 -0.11
N CYS A 53 148.43 0.07 0.52
CA CYS A 53 149.06 0.10 1.82
C CYS A 53 148.50 1.21 2.71
N TYR A 54 148.10 0.86 3.93
CA TYR A 54 147.57 1.81 4.90
C TYR A 54 148.57 2.04 6.04
N SER A 55 149.04 3.28 6.21
CA SER A 55 149.79 3.67 7.39
C SER A 55 148.89 4.33 8.43
N CYS A 56 149.17 4.06 9.71
CA CYS A 56 148.48 4.66 10.84
C CYS A 56 149.50 5.13 11.87
N SER A 57 149.11 6.06 12.75
CA SER A 57 149.96 6.55 13.84
C SER A 57 149.32 6.23 15.20
N GLY A 58 150.13 5.74 16.14
CA GLY A 58 149.67 5.35 17.49
C GLY A 58 150.08 3.92 17.86
N HIS A 59 150.09 3.59 19.16
CA HIS A 59 150.49 2.25 19.61
C HIS A 59 149.43 1.20 19.22
N GLY A 60 149.82 0.21 18.40
CA GLY A 60 148.93 -0.87 17.96
C GLY A 60 147.83 -0.45 16.97
N CYS A 61 147.97 0.70 16.30
CA CYS A 61 146.93 1.20 15.39
C CYS A 61 146.71 0.33 14.15
N ASN A 62 147.67 -0.53 13.80
CA ASN A 62 147.62 -1.38 12.61
C ASN A 62 146.80 -2.65 12.87
N GLN A 63 145.61 -2.56 13.50
CA GLN A 63 144.76 -3.71 13.87
C GLN A 63 143.47 -3.84 13.06
N TYR A 64 143.21 -2.97 12.09
CA TYR A 64 141.95 -3.05 11.32
C TYR A 64 141.81 -4.40 10.59
N PRO A 65 140.65 -5.09 10.70
CA PRO A 65 140.41 -6.35 10.01
C PRO A 65 140.27 -6.09 8.52
N ARG A 66 141.07 -6.79 7.70
CA ARG A 66 140.92 -6.75 6.24
C ARG A 66 139.91 -7.84 5.88
N ILE A 67 138.75 -7.46 5.35
CA ILE A 67 137.71 -8.44 4.96
C ILE A 67 138.18 -9.26 3.76
N ARG A 68 137.61 -10.45 3.63
CA ARG A 68 137.82 -11.33 2.48
C ARG A 68 136.45 -11.65 1.87
N CYS A 69 136.29 -11.45 0.58
CA CYS A 69 135.02 -11.66 -0.12
C CYS A 69 135.18 -12.70 -1.22
N TYR A 70 134.10 -13.37 -1.60
CA TYR A 70 134.09 -14.09 -2.87
C TYR A 70 134.23 -13.05 -3.97
N ARG A 71 135.28 -13.19 -4.78
CA ARG A 71 135.63 -12.27 -5.88
C ARG A 71 135.64 -13.06 -7.17
N CYS A 72 134.48 -13.13 -7.82
CA CYS A 72 134.30 -13.97 -8.99
C CYS A 72 133.12 -13.47 -9.84
N SER A 73 133.07 -13.93 -11.09
CA SER A 73 131.90 -13.77 -11.95
C SER A 73 131.56 -15.14 -12.53
N SER A 74 130.28 -15.52 -12.50
CA SER A 74 129.84 -16.80 -13.07
C SER A 74 129.97 -16.86 -14.60
N LEU A 75 130.23 -15.73 -15.25
CA LEU A 75 130.59 -15.66 -16.66
C LEU A 75 132.00 -16.21 -16.93
N LEU A 76 132.93 -16.01 -15.99
CA LEU A 76 134.34 -16.43 -16.12
C LEU A 76 134.62 -17.74 -15.38
N ASP A 77 133.97 -17.95 -14.24
CA ASP A 77 134.07 -19.16 -13.42
C ASP A 77 132.68 -19.63 -13.00
N PRO A 78 132.13 -20.71 -13.60
CA PRO A 78 130.81 -21.24 -13.26
C PRO A 78 130.63 -21.57 -11.77
N LEU A 79 131.71 -21.85 -11.05
CA LEU A 79 131.65 -22.15 -9.62
C LEU A 79 131.15 -20.96 -8.79
N CYS A 80 131.24 -19.74 -9.33
CA CYS A 80 130.83 -18.50 -8.68
C CYS A 80 129.32 -18.41 -8.39
N ALA A 81 128.48 -19.17 -9.11
CA ALA A 81 127.05 -19.22 -8.83
C ALA A 81 126.76 -19.72 -7.41
N ASN A 82 127.59 -20.64 -6.90
CA ASN A 82 127.44 -21.26 -5.58
C ASN A 82 128.80 -21.45 -4.90
N PRO A 83 129.43 -20.37 -4.41
CA PRO A 83 130.85 -20.40 -4.09
C PRO A 83 131.18 -21.20 -2.82
N GLU A 84 130.25 -21.31 -1.87
CA GLU A 84 130.44 -22.06 -0.63
C GLU A 84 130.34 -23.58 -0.86
N GLU A 85 129.31 -24.06 -1.56
CA GLU A 85 129.19 -25.48 -1.93
C GLU A 85 130.32 -25.93 -2.86
N ASN A 86 130.78 -25.06 -3.76
CA ASN A 86 131.82 -25.38 -4.73
C ASN A 86 133.25 -25.26 -4.17
N GLY A 87 133.40 -24.89 -2.88
CA GLY A 87 134.70 -24.80 -2.22
C GLY A 87 135.62 -23.71 -2.78
N LEU A 88 135.05 -22.64 -3.35
CA LEU A 88 135.82 -21.45 -3.70
C LEU A 88 136.38 -20.83 -2.42
N ASN A 89 137.58 -20.25 -2.51
CA ASN A 89 138.13 -19.46 -1.42
C ASN A 89 137.77 -17.99 -1.64
N TYR A 90 137.47 -17.29 -0.55
CA TYR A 90 137.29 -15.85 -0.55
C TYR A 90 138.63 -15.19 -0.18
N GLU A 91 139.02 -14.20 -0.98
CA GLU A 91 140.36 -13.57 -0.96
C GLU A 91 140.29 -12.15 -0.39
N PHE A 92 141.44 -11.59 0.00
CA PHE A 92 141.49 -10.19 0.42
C PHE A 92 141.13 -9.28 -0.76
N CYS A 93 140.39 -8.22 -0.47
CA CYS A 93 140.11 -7.15 -1.44
C CYS A 93 141.43 -6.47 -1.85
N ASP A 94 141.55 -6.02 -3.10
CA ASP A 94 142.80 -5.44 -3.62
C ASP A 94 143.13 -4.13 -2.89
N SER A 95 142.10 -3.33 -2.66
CA SER A 95 142.14 -2.13 -1.83
C SER A 95 141.65 -2.42 -0.41
N PHE A 96 141.95 -1.53 0.54
CA PHE A 96 141.46 -1.66 1.91
C PHE A 96 140.84 -0.36 2.43
N LEU A 97 139.57 -0.43 2.86
CA LEU A 97 138.86 0.59 3.65
C LEU A 97 138.28 -0.03 4.94
N PRO A 98 138.21 0.71 6.07
CA PRO A 98 137.79 0.16 7.37
C PRO A 98 136.33 -0.37 7.48
N ASP A 99 135.40 0.04 6.62
CA ASP A 99 133.96 -0.33 6.63
C ASP A 99 133.48 -0.93 5.30
N ASP A 100 134.36 -1.67 4.62
CA ASP A 100 134.06 -2.27 3.32
C ASP A 100 133.01 -3.42 3.41
N ARG A 101 132.29 -3.69 2.31
CA ARG A 101 131.25 -4.73 2.21
C ARG A 101 131.57 -5.74 1.11
N CYS A 102 131.12 -6.96 1.32
CA CYS A 102 131.01 -7.94 0.23
C CYS A 102 129.64 -7.81 -0.43
N TYR A 103 129.57 -8.02 -1.74
CA TYR A 103 128.30 -8.06 -2.48
C TYR A 103 128.18 -9.32 -3.34
N ALA A 104 126.93 -9.74 -3.58
CA ALA A 104 126.54 -10.72 -4.58
C ALA A 104 125.33 -10.17 -5.33
N ARG A 105 125.41 -10.09 -6.66
CA ARG A 105 124.34 -9.55 -7.49
C ARG A 105 124.21 -10.28 -8.81
N ILE A 106 123.07 -10.14 -9.47
CA ILE A 106 122.86 -10.67 -10.82
C ILE A 106 122.88 -9.51 -11.82
N VAL A 107 123.97 -9.40 -12.57
CA VAL A 107 124.09 -8.45 -13.70
C VAL A 107 124.06 -9.24 -14.99
N ASP A 108 123.26 -8.82 -15.97
CA ASP A 108 123.17 -9.47 -17.30
C ASP A 108 123.13 -11.01 -17.24
N GLN A 109 122.25 -11.54 -16.36
CA GLN A 109 121.97 -12.97 -16.13
C GLN A 109 123.14 -13.82 -15.60
N HIS A 110 124.18 -13.21 -15.03
CA HIS A 110 125.24 -13.94 -14.35
C HIS A 110 125.53 -13.32 -12.98
N VAL A 111 126.06 -14.13 -12.07
CA VAL A 111 126.33 -13.72 -10.70
C VAL A 111 127.69 -13.06 -10.65
N GLU A 112 127.72 -11.83 -10.14
CA GLU A 112 128.95 -11.12 -9.79
C GLU A 112 129.08 -11.03 -8.28
N ARG A 113 130.28 -11.35 -7.78
CA ARG A 113 130.63 -11.27 -6.37
C ARG A 113 131.92 -10.49 -6.23
N GLY A 114 131.97 -9.57 -5.28
CA GLY A 114 133.16 -8.76 -5.06
C GLY A 114 133.17 -8.01 -3.74
N CYS A 115 134.24 -7.25 -3.55
CA CYS A 115 134.33 -6.23 -2.51
C CYS A 115 133.86 -4.90 -3.10
N GLU A 116 133.11 -4.14 -2.32
CA GLU A 116 132.60 -2.85 -2.76
C GLU A 116 133.72 -1.82 -3.00
N VAL A 117 134.77 -1.80 -2.15
CA VAL A 117 135.92 -0.89 -2.28
C VAL A 117 136.69 -1.03 -3.60
N ASP A 118 136.69 -2.22 -4.19
CA ASP A 118 137.44 -2.49 -5.42
C ASP A 118 136.71 -1.94 -6.66
N LEU A 119 135.42 -1.61 -6.52
CA LEU A 119 134.68 -0.90 -7.55
C LEU A 119 135.02 0.59 -7.44
N SER A 120 135.60 1.18 -8.50
CA SER A 120 135.93 2.62 -8.57
C SER A 120 134.67 3.49 -8.72
N ASN A 121 133.68 3.30 -7.86
CA ASN A 121 132.33 3.85 -7.97
C ASN A 121 132.04 4.89 -6.88
N ASN A 122 132.79 6.00 -6.83
CA ASN A 122 132.46 7.28 -6.17
C ASN A 122 131.62 7.28 -4.84
N GLY A 123 131.59 6.19 -4.05
CA GLY A 123 130.82 6.04 -2.80
C GLY A 123 129.32 5.67 -2.92
N GLU A 124 128.81 5.12 -4.04
CA GLU A 124 127.41 4.66 -4.16
C GLU A 124 127.20 3.20 -3.70
N ASP A 125 126.04 2.89 -3.09
CA ASP A 125 125.69 1.53 -2.62
C ASP A 125 125.54 0.55 -3.79
N VAL A 126 126.36 -0.50 -3.79
CA VAL A 126 126.41 -1.53 -4.83
C VAL A 126 125.08 -2.25 -5.13
N CYS A 127 124.13 -2.28 -4.18
CA CYS A 127 122.82 -2.92 -4.34
C CYS A 127 121.65 -1.95 -4.57
N ALA A 128 121.90 -0.65 -4.72
CA ALA A 128 120.83 0.31 -4.93
C ALA A 128 120.06 0.04 -6.24
N GLY A 129 118.74 -0.20 -6.12
CA GLY A 129 117.84 -0.39 -7.27
C GLY A 129 117.88 -1.77 -7.93
N ASP A 130 118.63 -2.73 -7.37
CA ASP A 130 118.69 -4.10 -7.88
C ASP A 130 118.02 -5.08 -6.88
N PRO A 131 116.84 -5.63 -7.22
CA PRO A 131 116.13 -6.57 -6.36
C PRO A 131 116.81 -7.95 -6.28
N MET A 132 117.78 -8.23 -7.15
CA MET A 132 118.58 -9.47 -7.18
C MET A 132 120.00 -9.24 -6.64
N CYS A 133 120.15 -8.31 -5.69
CA CYS A 133 121.43 -7.97 -5.06
C CYS A 133 121.39 -8.17 -3.53
N HIS A 134 122.50 -8.64 -2.99
CA HIS A 134 122.75 -8.81 -1.56
C HIS A 134 124.12 -8.23 -1.19
N ALA A 135 124.15 -7.29 -0.24
CA ALA A 135 125.38 -6.72 0.33
C ALA A 135 125.45 -6.95 1.85
N CYS A 136 126.64 -7.25 2.35
CA CYS A 136 126.85 -7.68 3.73
C CYS A 136 128.29 -7.41 4.22
N HIS A 137 128.50 -7.38 5.55
CA HIS A 137 129.72 -6.84 6.17
C HIS A 137 130.71 -7.88 6.71
N SER A 138 130.42 -9.19 6.64
CA SER A 138 131.29 -10.24 7.18
C SER A 138 132.08 -10.97 6.09
N SER A 139 133.27 -11.49 6.41
CA SER A 139 134.06 -12.21 5.40
C SER A 139 133.30 -13.43 4.85
N GLY A 140 133.27 -13.58 3.52
CA GLY A 140 132.57 -14.64 2.82
C GLY A 140 131.02 -14.58 2.87
N CYS A 141 130.42 -13.52 3.41
CA CYS A 141 128.96 -13.42 3.58
C CYS A 141 128.19 -13.32 2.26
N ASN A 142 128.87 -12.92 1.20
CA ASN A 142 128.31 -12.89 -0.13
C ASN A 142 128.32 -14.30 -0.76
N SER A 143 127.96 -15.34 -0.01
CA SER A 143 127.86 -16.73 -0.48
C SER A 143 126.45 -17.13 -0.93
N VAL A 144 125.44 -16.27 -0.69
CA VAL A 144 124.02 -16.51 -1.05
C VAL A 144 123.91 -17.02 -2.49
N ASP A 145 123.27 -18.16 -2.67
CA ASP A 145 123.16 -18.83 -3.97
C ASP A 145 122.27 -18.07 -4.96
N GLU A 146 122.45 -18.33 -6.25
CA GLU A 146 121.71 -17.67 -7.32
C GLU A 146 120.20 -17.90 -7.25
N SER A 147 119.74 -19.04 -6.73
CA SER A 147 118.30 -19.34 -6.67
C SER A 147 117.59 -18.55 -5.58
N THR A 148 118.24 -18.39 -4.42
CA THR A 148 117.73 -17.55 -3.32
C THR A 148 117.66 -16.07 -3.71
N LEU A 149 118.63 -15.57 -4.49
CA LEU A 149 118.58 -14.20 -5.04
C LEU A 149 117.41 -13.99 -6.02
N LYS A 150 116.86 -15.06 -6.60
CA LYS A 150 115.71 -15.02 -7.54
C LYS A 150 114.35 -15.28 -6.88
N SER A 151 114.28 -15.80 -5.65
CA SER A 151 113.06 -16.36 -5.06
C SER A 151 112.47 -15.59 -3.88
N LYS A 152 112.61 -14.26 -3.83
CA LYS A 152 112.02 -13.42 -2.77
C LYS A 152 110.47 -13.44 -2.83
N ALA A 153 109.80 -13.69 -1.70
CA ALA A 153 108.34 -13.81 -1.61
C ALA A 153 107.58 -12.61 -2.21
N ARG A 154 106.42 -12.87 -2.85
CA ARG A 154 105.57 -11.84 -3.48
C ARG A 154 104.09 -12.04 -3.16
N CYS A 155 103.37 -10.99 -2.76
CA CYS A 155 101.95 -11.04 -2.42
C CYS A 155 101.17 -9.88 -3.05
N LEU A 156 99.86 -10.06 -3.27
CA LEU A 156 98.98 -8.93 -3.55
C LEU A 156 98.87 -8.06 -2.30
N SER A 157 99.11 -6.76 -2.44
CA SER A 157 99.09 -5.76 -1.37
C SER A 157 98.05 -4.70 -1.69
N CYS A 158 96.82 -4.86 -1.17
CA CYS A 158 95.70 -3.99 -1.49
C CYS A 158 94.63 -3.94 -0.39
N SER A 159 93.76 -2.93 -0.43
CA SER A 159 92.53 -2.86 0.37
C SER A 159 91.35 -2.43 -0.52
N SER A 160 90.17 -3.01 -0.38
CA SER A 160 88.98 -2.59 -1.13
C SER A 160 88.56 -1.16 -0.82
N GLU A 161 88.91 -0.61 0.35
CA GLU A 161 88.67 0.80 0.68
C GLU A 161 89.55 1.75 -0.15
N ARG A 162 90.82 1.38 -0.37
CA ARG A 162 91.81 2.19 -1.08
C ARG A 162 91.80 1.95 -2.59
N ASP A 163 91.72 0.69 -2.96
CA ASP A 163 91.99 0.16 -4.29
C ASP A 163 90.69 -0.37 -4.96
N GLY A 164 89.56 -0.37 -4.25
CA GLY A 164 88.23 -0.66 -4.80
C GLY A 164 88.08 -2.07 -5.37
N GLU A 165 87.36 -2.14 -6.49
CA GLU A 165 87.04 -3.38 -7.19
C GLU A 165 88.29 -4.12 -7.71
N GLU A 166 89.39 -3.41 -7.98
CA GLU A 166 90.66 -4.01 -8.40
C GLU A 166 91.25 -4.93 -7.32
N CYS A 167 91.09 -4.54 -6.05
CA CYS A 167 91.51 -5.38 -4.93
C CYS A 167 90.58 -6.57 -4.74
N GLU A 168 89.26 -6.38 -4.82
CA GLU A 168 88.29 -7.47 -4.67
C GLU A 168 88.49 -8.55 -5.76
N LYS A 169 88.69 -8.12 -7.01
CA LYS A 169 88.88 -9.01 -8.17
C LYS A 169 90.28 -9.62 -8.29
N ALA A 170 91.22 -9.28 -7.42
CA ALA A 170 92.62 -9.71 -7.55
C ALA A 170 93.32 -9.26 -8.84
N ALA A 171 92.95 -8.09 -9.37
CA ALA A 171 93.45 -7.61 -10.65
C ALA A 171 94.82 -6.90 -10.57
N MET A 172 95.38 -6.76 -9.36
CA MET A 172 96.67 -6.09 -9.11
C MET A 172 97.86 -7.04 -9.28
N GLU A 173 99.07 -6.49 -9.50
CA GLU A 173 100.30 -7.30 -9.53
C GLU A 173 100.83 -7.58 -8.12
N ALA A 174 101.46 -8.73 -7.93
CA ALA A 174 102.07 -9.09 -6.64
C ALA A 174 103.39 -8.35 -6.40
N GLU A 175 103.50 -7.69 -5.25
CA GLU A 175 104.67 -6.93 -4.81
C GLU A 175 105.61 -7.80 -3.96
N HIS A 176 106.90 -7.48 -3.90
CA HIS A 176 107.87 -8.22 -3.09
C HIS A 176 107.68 -7.92 -1.60
N CYS A 177 107.65 -8.96 -0.77
CA CYS A 177 107.63 -8.82 0.68
C CYS A 177 109.00 -8.44 1.24
N ASP A 178 109.08 -7.93 2.46
CA ASP A 178 110.36 -7.56 3.08
C ASP A 178 111.21 -8.80 3.44
N ASP A 179 110.56 -9.89 3.86
CA ASP A 179 111.17 -11.19 4.15
C ASP A 179 111.18 -12.09 2.90
N PHE A 180 112.26 -12.85 2.71
CA PHE A 180 112.41 -13.81 1.61
C PHE A 180 111.41 -14.97 1.69
N HIS A 181 110.95 -15.33 2.88
CA HIS A 181 110.03 -16.47 3.11
C HIS A 181 108.68 -16.05 3.72
N ASP A 182 108.21 -14.82 3.45
CA ASP A 182 106.90 -14.37 3.90
C ASP A 182 105.74 -15.13 3.22
N ILE A 183 104.54 -15.08 3.80
CA ILE A 183 103.33 -15.71 3.27
C ILE A 183 102.22 -14.67 3.05
N CYS A 184 101.31 -14.89 2.12
CA CYS A 184 100.26 -13.93 1.78
C CYS A 184 98.98 -14.18 2.58
N PHE A 185 98.20 -13.13 2.84
CA PHE A 185 96.86 -13.25 3.42
C PHE A 185 95.79 -12.50 2.62
N THR A 186 94.52 -12.91 2.81
CA THR A 186 93.29 -12.19 2.44
C THR A 186 92.34 -12.23 3.63
N ARG A 187 91.73 -11.10 4.00
CA ARG A 187 90.71 -11.03 5.07
C ARG A 187 89.65 -9.98 4.78
N VAL A 188 88.49 -10.10 5.42
CA VAL A 188 87.46 -9.06 5.43
C VAL A 188 87.20 -8.62 6.86
N ILE A 189 87.35 -7.32 7.13
CA ILE A 189 87.02 -6.70 8.43
C ILE A 189 86.15 -5.49 8.15
N ASP A 190 85.00 -5.40 8.83
CA ASP A 190 84.04 -4.29 8.69
C ASP A 190 83.72 -3.98 7.21
N GLY A 191 83.48 -5.03 6.41
CA GLY A 191 83.17 -4.93 4.97
C GLY A 191 84.36 -4.60 4.07
N THR A 192 85.56 -4.41 4.63
CA THR A 192 86.77 -4.07 3.86
C THR A 192 87.65 -5.30 3.63
N LEU A 193 87.84 -5.67 2.37
CA LEU A 193 88.74 -6.74 1.95
C LEU A 193 90.18 -6.23 1.92
N THR A 194 91.09 -6.90 2.62
CA THR A 194 92.52 -6.55 2.65
C THR A 194 93.37 -7.74 2.25
N ARG A 195 94.40 -7.48 1.45
CA ARG A 195 95.41 -8.44 0.99
C ARG A 195 96.80 -7.90 1.27
N ASN A 196 97.70 -8.71 1.83
CA ASN A 196 99.10 -8.31 2.02
C ASN A 196 100.01 -9.51 2.32
N CYS A 197 101.31 -9.23 2.50
CA CYS A 197 102.25 -10.15 3.15
C CYS A 197 101.94 -10.23 4.66
N LEU A 198 102.07 -11.41 5.26
CA LEU A 198 101.65 -11.69 6.62
C LEU A 198 102.53 -11.00 7.67
N SER A 199 103.80 -10.76 7.37
CA SER A 199 104.72 -10.04 8.28
C SER A 199 104.21 -8.64 8.66
N VAL A 200 103.38 -8.01 7.82
CA VAL A 200 102.79 -6.69 8.05
C VAL A 200 101.78 -6.69 9.21
N LEU A 201 101.15 -7.83 9.50
CA LEU A 201 100.16 -7.96 10.57
C LEU A 201 100.80 -7.91 11.97
N THR A 202 100.03 -7.59 13.00
CA THR A 202 100.48 -7.76 14.39
C THR A 202 100.56 -9.24 14.78
N VAL A 203 101.24 -9.56 15.88
CA VAL A 203 101.37 -10.96 16.36
C VAL A 203 100.00 -11.63 16.58
N ILE A 204 99.02 -10.88 17.08
CA ILE A 204 97.67 -11.40 17.38
C ILE A 204 96.91 -11.67 16.07
N GLU A 205 96.93 -10.72 15.13
CA GLU A 205 96.25 -10.88 13.85
C GLU A 205 96.86 -12.01 13.00
N ARG A 206 98.18 -12.20 13.08
CA ARG A 206 98.83 -13.36 12.45
C ARG A 206 98.29 -14.68 13.00
N GLN A 207 98.12 -14.78 14.33
CA GLN A 207 97.58 -15.99 14.94
C GLN A 207 96.17 -16.29 14.42
N THR A 208 95.31 -15.27 14.34
CA THR A 208 93.96 -15.39 13.76
C THR A 208 94.01 -15.89 12.31
N CYS A 209 94.81 -15.25 11.45
CA CYS A 209 94.94 -15.63 10.04
C CYS A 209 95.54 -17.02 9.80
N THR A 210 96.27 -17.55 10.78
CA THR A 210 96.86 -18.90 10.72
C THR A 210 96.05 -19.96 11.45
N ASP A 211 94.93 -19.60 12.11
CA ASP A 211 94.04 -20.56 12.76
C ASP A 211 93.10 -21.17 11.70
N PRO A 212 93.18 -22.48 11.41
CA PRO A 212 92.33 -23.11 10.41
C PRO A 212 90.84 -23.13 10.78
N ASN A 213 90.46 -22.82 12.03
CA ASN A 213 89.06 -22.73 12.45
C ASN A 213 88.49 -21.32 12.36
N ASP A 214 89.32 -20.30 12.14
CA ASP A 214 88.88 -18.92 11.97
C ASP A 214 88.90 -18.54 10.49
N LEU A 215 87.72 -18.56 9.89
CA LEU A 215 87.55 -18.29 8.46
C LEU A 215 87.46 -16.78 8.13
N SER A 216 87.66 -15.90 9.11
CA SER A 216 87.68 -14.44 8.87
C SER A 216 88.92 -13.98 8.08
N CYS A 217 89.96 -14.82 8.03
CA CYS A 217 91.18 -14.57 7.30
C CYS A 217 91.77 -15.87 6.76
N ILE A 218 92.34 -15.82 5.55
CA ILE A 218 92.98 -16.97 4.91
C ILE A 218 94.40 -16.62 4.48
N VAL A 219 95.31 -17.59 4.53
CA VAL A 219 96.72 -17.45 4.16
C VAL A 219 97.13 -18.43 3.06
N CYS A 220 98.18 -18.10 2.33
CA CYS A 220 98.77 -18.98 1.31
C CYS A 220 100.25 -18.63 1.06
N GLU A 221 101.05 -19.58 0.59
CA GLU A 221 102.52 -19.45 0.53
C GLU A 221 103.07 -19.19 -0.89
N GLU A 222 102.27 -19.40 -1.94
CA GLU A 222 102.71 -19.26 -3.33
C GLU A 222 102.77 -17.78 -3.77
N PRO A 223 103.66 -17.39 -4.70
CA PRO A 223 103.74 -16.00 -5.17
C PRO A 223 102.41 -15.50 -5.74
N GLY A 224 101.87 -14.43 -5.14
CA GLY A 224 100.61 -13.81 -5.54
C GLY A 224 99.38 -14.70 -5.36
N CYS A 225 99.43 -15.69 -4.46
CA CYS A 225 98.37 -16.70 -4.28
C CYS A 225 97.05 -16.18 -3.66
N ASN A 226 97.06 -14.99 -3.06
CA ASN A 226 95.96 -14.46 -2.26
C ASN A 226 94.84 -13.87 -3.15
N GLN A 227 94.40 -14.61 -4.16
CA GLN A 227 93.44 -14.19 -5.21
C GLN A 227 92.01 -14.69 -4.98
N ASN A 228 91.73 -15.30 -3.84
CA ASN A 228 90.45 -15.94 -3.57
C ASN A 228 89.27 -14.95 -3.74
N HIS A 229 88.23 -15.40 -4.44
CA HIS A 229 86.99 -14.66 -4.62
C HIS A 229 86.18 -14.67 -3.32
N TRP A 230 85.68 -13.52 -2.91
CA TRP A 230 84.93 -13.37 -1.67
C TRP A 230 83.50 -12.96 -2.01
N THR A 231 82.54 -13.85 -1.76
CA THR A 231 81.16 -13.69 -2.22
C THR A 231 80.45 -12.52 -1.54
N LYS A 232 79.58 -11.84 -2.29
CA LYS A 232 78.71 -10.78 -1.79
C LYS A 232 77.26 -11.25 -1.68
N CYS A 233 76.60 -11.02 -0.55
CA CYS A 233 75.17 -11.30 -0.36
C CYS A 233 74.43 -10.05 0.13
N TYR A 234 73.10 -10.02 -0.03
CA TYR A 234 72.29 -9.02 0.70
C TYR A 234 72.20 -9.42 2.16
N HIS A 235 72.50 -8.46 3.04
CA HIS A 235 72.34 -8.60 4.49
C HIS A 235 71.24 -7.67 4.95
N CYS A 236 70.14 -8.23 5.43
CA CYS A 236 69.09 -7.45 6.04
C CYS A 236 68.26 -8.29 7.00
N ASP A 237 67.69 -7.61 7.97
CA ASP A 237 66.67 -8.16 8.86
C ASP A 237 65.52 -7.15 8.91
N HIS A 238 64.30 -7.60 8.66
CA HIS A 238 63.08 -6.80 8.76
C HIS A 238 62.96 -6.04 10.10
N SER A 239 63.55 -6.56 11.19
CA SER A 239 63.60 -5.88 12.50
C SER A 239 64.47 -4.62 12.51
N SER A 240 65.43 -4.55 11.59
CA SER A 240 66.45 -3.50 11.48
C SER A 240 66.28 -2.60 10.25
N SER A 241 65.66 -3.10 9.17
CA SER A 241 65.40 -2.35 7.93
C SER A 241 64.04 -2.72 7.32
N GLY A 242 63.15 -1.72 7.20
CA GLY A 242 61.78 -1.92 6.69
C GLY A 242 61.71 -2.38 5.23
N GLY A 243 62.77 -2.18 4.44
CA GLY A 243 62.84 -2.58 3.02
C GLY A 243 63.37 -3.99 2.77
N CYS A 244 63.65 -4.79 3.82
CA CYS A 244 64.22 -6.13 3.64
C CYS A 244 63.26 -7.08 2.88
N ALA A 245 61.96 -6.89 3.07
CA ALA A 245 60.90 -7.67 2.42
C ALA A 245 60.72 -7.35 0.92
N ASP A 246 61.22 -6.21 0.45
CA ASP A 246 61.12 -5.81 -0.95
C ASP A 246 62.15 -6.54 -1.82
N GLU A 247 62.04 -6.38 -3.14
CA GLU A 247 63.06 -6.86 -4.09
C GLU A 247 64.35 -6.05 -3.91
N GLN A 248 65.49 -6.73 -3.79
CA GLN A 248 66.77 -6.08 -3.51
C GLN A 248 67.51 -5.71 -4.80
N SER A 249 68.19 -4.54 -4.80
CA SER A 249 68.88 -3.99 -5.97
C SER A 249 70.34 -4.40 -6.00
N GLY A 250 70.85 -4.82 -7.18
CA GLY A 250 72.17 -5.43 -7.44
C GLY A 250 73.43 -4.77 -6.85
N ASN A 251 73.35 -3.55 -6.31
CA ASN A 251 74.51 -2.75 -5.88
C ASN A 251 74.73 -2.71 -4.35
N ASP A 252 73.79 -3.20 -3.54
CA ASP A 252 73.84 -3.05 -2.07
C ASP A 252 74.27 -4.33 -1.33
N ALA A 253 74.81 -5.32 -2.04
CA ALA A 253 75.32 -6.55 -1.44
C ALA A 253 76.70 -6.32 -0.78
N GLU A 254 76.88 -6.88 0.41
CA GLU A 254 78.10 -6.76 1.21
C GLU A 254 78.90 -8.08 1.18
N LEU A 255 80.21 -7.99 1.42
CA LEU A 255 81.09 -9.15 1.51
C LEU A 255 80.75 -10.00 2.74
N CYS A 256 80.65 -11.32 2.56
CA CYS A 256 80.47 -12.26 3.68
C CYS A 256 81.63 -12.12 4.68
N LYS A 257 81.35 -12.28 5.98
CA LYS A 257 82.39 -12.10 7.00
C LYS A 257 83.38 -13.28 7.02
N ASN A 258 82.85 -14.49 6.96
CA ASN A 258 83.66 -15.70 6.90
C ASN A 258 83.89 -16.12 5.44
N TYR A 259 85.07 -16.68 5.16
CA TYR A 259 85.38 -17.25 3.86
C TYR A 259 84.81 -18.67 3.71
N SER A 260 84.08 -18.90 2.62
CA SER A 260 83.69 -20.23 2.16
C SER A 260 83.87 -20.33 0.64
N ALA A 261 84.48 -21.42 0.17
CA ALA A 261 84.60 -21.70 -1.26
C ALA A 261 83.25 -22.09 -1.90
N ASP A 262 82.31 -22.58 -1.10
CA ASP A 262 80.94 -22.97 -1.49
C ASP A 262 79.90 -22.03 -0.84
N GLU A 263 80.22 -20.73 -0.76
CA GLU A 263 79.32 -19.75 -0.13
C GLU A 263 77.92 -19.73 -0.78
N GLU A 264 76.89 -19.66 0.06
CA GLU A 264 75.50 -19.52 -0.38
C GLU A 264 74.85 -18.32 0.32
N CYS A 265 74.14 -17.50 -0.43
CA CYS A 265 73.29 -16.48 0.15
C CYS A 265 71.94 -17.10 0.51
N TYR A 266 71.34 -16.69 1.64
CA TYR A 266 70.03 -17.18 2.07
C TYR A 266 68.96 -16.08 2.06
N VAL A 267 67.70 -16.53 1.98
CA VAL A 267 66.49 -15.78 2.31
C VAL A 267 65.61 -16.65 3.20
N LYS A 268 65.23 -16.14 4.37
CA LYS A 268 64.35 -16.84 5.32
C LYS A 268 63.16 -15.95 5.67
N LEU A 269 61.95 -16.49 5.51
CA LEU A 269 60.70 -15.93 5.98
C LEU A 269 60.22 -16.73 7.19
N ASP A 270 60.13 -16.09 8.35
CA ASP A 270 59.69 -16.74 9.58
C ASP A 270 58.16 -16.81 9.72
N GLN A 271 57.66 -17.42 10.81
CA GLN A 271 56.22 -17.53 11.11
C GLN A 271 55.51 -16.19 11.31
N ASN A 272 56.26 -15.13 11.64
CA ASN A 272 55.74 -13.78 11.81
C ASN A 272 55.79 -12.98 10.50
N HIS A 273 56.08 -13.64 9.37
CA HIS A 273 56.28 -13.03 8.05
C HIS A 273 57.42 -12.00 8.03
N GLN A 274 58.42 -12.17 8.90
CA GLN A 274 59.63 -11.36 8.90
C GLN A 274 60.69 -12.02 8.03
N LEU A 275 61.22 -11.23 7.09
CA LEU A 275 62.21 -11.69 6.14
C LEU A 275 63.62 -11.33 6.61
N THR A 276 64.54 -12.29 6.51
CA THR A 276 65.97 -12.12 6.80
C THR A 276 66.83 -12.65 5.65
N ARG A 277 67.95 -11.97 5.38
CA ARG A 277 68.91 -12.27 4.31
C ARG A 277 70.34 -12.21 4.84
N GLY A 278 71.22 -13.05 4.31
CA GLY A 278 72.66 -13.02 4.64
C GLY A 278 73.46 -14.13 3.97
N CYS A 279 74.71 -14.30 4.39
CA CYS A 279 75.58 -15.40 3.99
C CYS A 279 75.38 -16.61 4.89
N LEU A 280 75.42 -17.82 4.33
CA LEU A 280 75.23 -19.04 5.08
C LEU A 280 76.40 -19.31 6.04
N SER A 281 77.65 -19.06 5.61
CA SER A 281 78.85 -19.28 6.43
C SER A 281 78.92 -18.42 7.70
N ASP A 282 78.16 -17.32 7.75
CA ASP A 282 78.11 -16.41 8.90
C ASP A 282 77.14 -16.91 9.98
N VAL A 283 76.19 -17.78 9.62
CA VAL A 283 75.07 -18.20 10.50
C VAL A 283 75.02 -19.71 10.78
N GLY A 284 75.80 -20.53 10.06
CA GLY A 284 75.93 -21.97 10.31
C GLY A 284 75.50 -22.82 9.10
N THR A 285 74.63 -23.81 9.33
CA THR A 285 74.15 -24.72 8.27
C THR A 285 72.72 -24.41 7.83
N LYS A 286 72.36 -24.82 6.61
CA LYS A 286 71.01 -24.61 6.05
C LYS A 286 69.91 -25.25 6.89
N ASP A 287 70.16 -26.47 7.40
CA ASP A 287 69.19 -27.20 8.20
C ASP A 287 68.92 -26.52 9.54
N GLU A 288 69.94 -25.92 10.16
CA GLU A 288 69.79 -25.13 11.39
C GLU A 288 69.11 -23.78 11.14
N LEU A 289 69.42 -23.13 10.03
CA LEU A 289 68.83 -21.85 9.64
C LEU A 289 67.34 -21.97 9.34
N CYS A 290 66.93 -22.99 8.58
CA CYS A 290 65.56 -23.11 8.04
C CYS A 290 64.54 -23.72 9.01
N VAL A 291 64.91 -24.02 10.27
CA VAL A 291 63.96 -24.50 11.29
C VAL A 291 62.87 -23.45 11.51
N ASP A 292 61.62 -23.92 11.56
CA ASP A 292 60.41 -23.12 11.81
C ASP A 292 60.19 -21.95 10.82
N ALA A 293 60.74 -22.03 9.60
CA ALA A 293 60.50 -21.06 8.55
C ALA A 293 59.19 -21.34 7.78
N VAL A 294 58.46 -20.28 7.40
CA VAL A 294 57.34 -20.36 6.43
C VAL A 294 57.89 -20.64 5.03
N SER A 295 59.02 -20.02 4.69
CA SER A 295 59.77 -20.27 3.46
C SER A 295 61.25 -20.00 3.67
N CYS A 296 62.14 -20.84 3.15
CA CYS A 296 63.59 -20.72 3.32
C CYS A 296 64.33 -21.21 2.08
N CYS A 297 65.10 -20.33 1.45
CA CYS A 297 65.81 -20.61 0.21
C CYS A 297 67.29 -20.22 0.33
N THR A 298 68.15 -20.95 -0.39
CA THR A 298 69.57 -20.62 -0.56
C THR A 298 69.90 -20.56 -2.05
N CYS A 299 70.86 -19.73 -2.42
CA CYS A 299 71.32 -19.57 -3.80
C CYS A 299 72.84 -19.34 -3.84
N ARG A 300 73.45 -19.60 -5.00
CA ARG A 300 74.89 -19.42 -5.24
C ARG A 300 75.14 -18.26 -6.19
N GLY A 301 76.24 -17.54 -5.96
CA GLY A 301 76.67 -16.38 -6.76
C GLY A 301 76.39 -15.06 -6.06
N ASP A 302 77.12 -14.01 -6.46
CA ASP A 302 77.00 -12.70 -5.84
C ASP A 302 75.59 -12.13 -6.01
N SER A 303 75.07 -11.51 -4.96
CA SER A 303 73.79 -10.81 -4.98
C SER A 303 72.61 -11.67 -5.42
N CYS A 304 72.64 -12.99 -5.25
CA CYS A 304 71.59 -13.88 -5.77
C CYS A 304 70.29 -13.87 -4.93
N ASN A 305 70.38 -13.44 -3.66
CA ASN A 305 69.27 -13.49 -2.70
C ASN A 305 68.39 -12.23 -2.77
N THR A 306 67.80 -11.91 -3.94
CA THR A 306 67.08 -10.64 -4.19
C THR A 306 65.55 -10.74 -4.15
N ALA A 307 64.97 -11.93 -4.29
CA ALA A 307 63.52 -12.11 -4.45
C ALA A 307 62.71 -11.48 -3.30
N PRO A 308 61.60 -10.77 -3.58
CA PRO A 308 60.76 -10.16 -2.54
C PRO A 308 60.03 -11.22 -1.71
N GLY A 309 59.68 -10.88 -0.47
CA GLY A 309 59.02 -11.81 0.45
C GLY A 309 57.67 -12.34 -0.04
N SER A 310 56.95 -11.56 -0.84
CA SER A 310 55.68 -11.96 -1.46
C SER A 310 55.81 -13.11 -2.45
N SER A 311 56.98 -13.29 -3.08
CA SER A 311 57.19 -14.31 -4.12
C SER A 311 57.62 -15.68 -3.56
N LEU A 312 57.61 -15.85 -2.23
CA LEU A 312 58.12 -17.04 -1.55
C LEU A 312 57.03 -18.03 -1.07
N VAL A 313 55.74 -17.74 -1.35
CA VAL A 313 54.58 -18.54 -0.89
C VAL A 313 53.71 -18.96 -2.10
N HIS A 314 53.49 -20.27 -2.28
CA HIS A 314 52.55 -20.80 -3.29
C HIS A 314 51.13 -20.89 -2.72
N ILE A 315 50.12 -20.50 -3.49
CA ILE A 315 48.71 -20.70 -3.14
C ILE A 315 48.35 -22.19 -3.07
N LYS A 316 47.47 -22.57 -2.15
CA LYS A 316 46.91 -23.92 -2.02
C LYS A 316 45.44 -23.94 -2.46
N CYS A 317 45.04 -24.89 -3.28
CA CYS A 317 43.66 -25.03 -3.75
C CYS A 317 43.09 -26.42 -3.42
N GLN A 318 41.78 -26.54 -3.31
CA GLN A 318 41.14 -27.86 -3.32
C GLN A 318 41.26 -28.45 -4.73
N GLN A 319 41.78 -29.67 -4.82
CA GLN A 319 42.03 -30.37 -6.09
C GLN A 319 41.26 -31.69 -6.07
N CYS A 320 40.08 -31.73 -6.70
CA CYS A 320 39.15 -32.87 -6.62
C CYS A 320 38.05 -32.82 -7.68
N THR A 321 37.32 -33.93 -7.81
CA THR A 321 36.08 -34.02 -8.59
C THR A 321 34.89 -34.40 -7.72
N SER A 322 33.65 -34.24 -8.19
CA SER A 322 32.44 -34.65 -7.45
C SER A 322 32.35 -36.15 -7.14
N VAL A 323 33.26 -36.98 -7.66
CA VAL A 323 33.40 -38.40 -7.30
C VAL A 323 34.10 -38.56 -5.94
N ASP A 324 34.95 -37.59 -5.59
CA ASP A 324 35.70 -37.58 -4.34
C ASP A 324 34.82 -37.13 -3.17
N VAL A 325 34.84 -37.91 -2.08
CA VAL A 325 34.04 -37.65 -0.87
C VAL A 325 34.47 -36.32 -0.26
N GLY A 326 33.51 -35.40 -0.08
CA GLY A 326 33.76 -34.07 0.50
C GLY A 326 34.09 -32.98 -0.53
N CYS A 327 34.29 -33.31 -1.82
CA CYS A 327 34.59 -32.30 -2.85
C CYS A 327 33.41 -31.35 -3.10
N LEU A 328 32.19 -31.90 -3.09
CA LEU A 328 30.96 -31.13 -3.29
C LEU A 328 30.77 -30.09 -2.20
N GLU A 329 31.01 -30.49 -0.96
CA GLU A 329 30.84 -29.66 0.22
C GLU A 329 32.00 -28.69 0.47
N GLY A 330 33.08 -28.76 -0.33
CA GLY A 330 34.28 -27.95 -0.14
C GLY A 330 35.07 -28.36 1.11
N MET A 331 35.03 -29.63 1.50
CA MET A 331 35.67 -30.15 2.72
C MET A 331 37.00 -30.87 2.47
N ILE A 332 37.54 -30.83 1.24
CA ILE A 332 38.82 -31.48 0.91
C ILE A 332 39.99 -30.56 1.30
N GLU A 333 41.05 -31.14 1.87
CA GLU A 333 42.25 -30.39 2.22
C GLU A 333 42.92 -29.79 0.98
N SER A 334 43.35 -28.53 1.09
CA SER A 334 43.97 -27.79 -0.01
C SER A 334 45.43 -28.16 -0.20
N SER A 335 45.82 -28.37 -1.47
CA SER A 335 47.17 -28.76 -1.87
C SER A 335 47.87 -27.63 -2.63
N PRO A 336 49.20 -27.45 -2.50
CA PRO A 336 49.96 -26.39 -3.18
C PRO A 336 49.83 -26.46 -4.70
N CYS A 337 49.71 -25.31 -5.35
CA CYS A 337 49.65 -25.22 -6.81
C CYS A 337 51.02 -25.28 -7.48
N PRO A 338 51.10 -25.80 -8.73
CA PRO A 338 52.36 -25.93 -9.46
C PRO A 338 53.04 -24.59 -9.79
N GLN A 339 52.26 -23.53 -10.01
CA GLN A 339 52.77 -22.19 -10.32
C GLN A 339 52.66 -21.26 -9.09
N GLN A 340 53.54 -20.26 -9.01
CA GLN A 340 53.58 -19.30 -7.90
C GLN A 340 52.39 -18.33 -7.91
N ASP A 341 52.03 -17.79 -9.08
CA ASP A 341 50.88 -16.88 -9.27
C ASP A 341 49.61 -17.62 -9.74
N ASP A 342 49.46 -18.89 -9.34
CA ASP A 342 48.31 -19.70 -9.74
C ASP A 342 47.01 -19.19 -9.08
N ARG A 343 45.88 -19.71 -9.55
CA ARG A 343 44.56 -19.39 -8.99
C ARG A 343 43.77 -20.67 -8.77
N CYS A 344 42.92 -20.70 -7.77
CA CYS A 344 42.00 -21.81 -7.60
C CYS A 344 40.82 -21.66 -8.57
N TYR A 345 40.35 -22.77 -9.16
CA TYR A 345 39.13 -22.78 -9.98
C TYR A 345 38.08 -23.75 -9.44
N THR A 346 36.83 -23.54 -9.85
CA THR A 346 35.72 -24.50 -9.77
C THR A 346 34.92 -24.42 -11.07
N THR A 347 34.65 -25.57 -11.70
CA THR A 347 33.88 -25.67 -12.96
C THR A 347 33.16 -27.02 -13.06
N VAL A 348 32.31 -27.20 -14.07
CA VAL A 348 31.71 -28.49 -14.43
C VAL A 348 32.37 -29.00 -15.70
N ASN A 349 32.98 -30.17 -15.63
CA ASN A 349 33.74 -30.73 -16.75
C ASN A 349 32.86 -31.44 -17.79
N SER A 350 33.49 -31.97 -18.85
CA SER A 350 32.79 -32.64 -19.96
C SER A 350 32.02 -33.91 -19.54
N ASP A 351 32.41 -34.53 -18.43
CA ASP A 351 31.73 -35.70 -17.85
C ASP A 351 30.58 -35.30 -16.91
N LYS A 352 30.24 -34.01 -16.86
CA LYS A 352 29.21 -33.41 -15.99
C LYS A 352 29.51 -33.54 -14.49
N LEU A 353 30.79 -33.63 -14.14
CA LEU A 353 31.26 -33.66 -12.76
C LEU A 353 31.73 -32.26 -12.35
N LEU A 354 31.50 -31.90 -11.09
CA LEU A 354 32.13 -30.71 -10.50
C LEU A 354 33.63 -30.99 -10.39
N GLU A 355 34.46 -30.05 -10.80
CA GLU A 355 35.92 -30.14 -10.76
C GLU A 355 36.49 -28.88 -10.11
N ARG A 356 37.41 -29.09 -9.17
CA ARG A 356 38.13 -28.06 -8.43
C ARG A 356 39.63 -28.28 -8.63
N GLY A 357 40.40 -27.21 -8.80
CA GLY A 357 41.85 -27.36 -8.91
C GLY A 357 42.61 -26.04 -9.02
N CYS A 358 43.88 -26.13 -9.42
CA CYS A 358 44.72 -24.99 -9.76
C CYS A 358 44.59 -24.65 -11.24
N LEU A 359 44.44 -23.37 -11.59
CA LEU A 359 44.16 -22.90 -12.95
C LEU A 359 45.23 -23.35 -13.95
N SER A 360 46.49 -23.45 -13.53
CA SER A 360 47.59 -23.95 -14.39
C SER A 360 47.43 -25.41 -14.81
N MET A 361 46.57 -26.18 -14.15
CA MET A 361 46.34 -27.61 -14.41
C MET A 361 45.22 -27.86 -15.43
N LEU A 362 44.43 -26.85 -15.78
CA LEU A 362 43.40 -26.97 -16.82
C LEU A 362 44.00 -27.05 -18.23
N GLY A 363 43.32 -27.75 -19.13
CA GLY A 363 43.61 -27.70 -20.57
C GLY A 363 43.33 -26.32 -21.16
N GLU A 364 43.99 -25.99 -22.27
CA GLU A 364 43.99 -24.63 -22.87
C GLU A 364 42.57 -24.05 -23.06
N ASP A 365 41.62 -24.84 -23.58
CA ASP A 365 40.24 -24.39 -23.84
C ASP A 365 39.49 -23.96 -22.57
N LEU A 366 39.55 -24.77 -21.50
CA LEU A 366 38.93 -24.44 -20.21
C LEU A 366 39.66 -23.31 -19.50
N GLN A 367 40.97 -23.22 -19.72
CA GLN A 367 41.78 -22.16 -19.14
C GLN A 367 41.44 -20.78 -19.75
N GLU A 368 41.05 -20.71 -21.03
CA GLU A 368 40.54 -19.47 -21.64
C GLU A 368 39.19 -19.06 -21.03
N ILE A 369 38.27 -20.01 -20.84
CA ILE A 369 36.97 -19.76 -20.19
C ILE A 369 37.17 -19.23 -18.76
N CYS A 370 37.99 -19.92 -17.96
CA CYS A 370 38.29 -19.51 -16.58
C CYS A 370 39.12 -18.22 -16.46
N LYS A 371 39.71 -17.72 -17.56
CA LYS A 371 40.40 -16.41 -17.59
C LYS A 371 39.41 -15.26 -17.82
N ASP A 372 38.26 -15.54 -18.44
CA ASP A 372 37.19 -14.57 -18.58
C ASP A 372 36.39 -14.49 -17.28
N GLU A 373 36.64 -13.45 -16.47
CA GLU A 373 35.93 -13.22 -15.22
C GLU A 373 34.42 -12.92 -15.42
N SER A 374 33.97 -12.75 -16.66
CA SER A 374 32.55 -12.59 -17.01
C SER A 374 31.84 -13.89 -17.39
N ASP A 375 32.57 -15.00 -17.58
CA ASP A 375 31.97 -16.30 -17.87
C ASP A 375 31.68 -17.09 -16.58
N PRO A 376 30.40 -17.25 -16.20
CA PRO A 376 30.03 -17.93 -14.96
C PRO A 376 30.21 -19.46 -15.02
N SER A 377 30.63 -20.03 -16.16
CA SER A 377 30.88 -21.48 -16.30
C SER A 377 32.14 -21.92 -15.54
N CYS A 378 33.00 -20.97 -15.14
CA CYS A 378 34.17 -21.24 -14.31
C CYS A 378 34.42 -20.11 -13.31
N ILE A 379 34.49 -20.44 -12.04
CA ILE A 379 34.77 -19.47 -10.96
C ILE A 379 36.22 -19.61 -10.53
N VAL A 380 36.94 -18.49 -10.47
CA VAL A 380 38.35 -18.42 -10.05
C VAL A 380 38.53 -17.52 -8.84
N CYS A 381 39.48 -17.86 -7.97
CA CYS A 381 39.79 -17.09 -6.76
C CYS A 381 41.27 -17.21 -6.38
N LYS A 382 41.74 -16.33 -5.47
CA LYS A 382 43.17 -16.09 -5.20
C LYS A 382 43.61 -16.34 -3.75
N GLU A 383 42.74 -16.84 -2.89
CA GLU A 383 43.11 -17.20 -1.51
C GLU A 383 43.28 -18.72 -1.33
N ASP A 384 44.03 -19.12 -0.30
CA ASP A 384 44.18 -20.54 0.05
C ASP A 384 42.82 -21.20 0.32
N GLY A 385 42.50 -22.24 -0.44
CA GLY A 385 41.28 -23.03 -0.29
C GLY A 385 39.98 -22.32 -0.67
N CYS A 386 40.06 -21.15 -1.32
CA CYS A 386 38.89 -20.31 -1.64
C CYS A 386 37.87 -20.96 -2.59
N ASN A 387 38.26 -22.02 -3.30
CA ASN A 387 37.41 -22.71 -4.26
C ASN A 387 36.50 -23.72 -3.57
N GLU A 388 35.68 -23.27 -2.63
CA GLU A 388 34.81 -24.10 -1.75
C GLU A 388 33.31 -23.88 -2.01
N LEU A 389 32.95 -22.97 -2.91
CA LEU A 389 31.55 -22.65 -3.24
C LEU A 389 30.78 -23.87 -3.70
N ARG A 390 29.55 -24.04 -3.19
CA ARG A 390 28.64 -25.11 -3.60
C ARG A 390 28.01 -24.79 -4.95
N TRP A 391 28.12 -25.73 -5.88
CA TRP A 391 27.56 -25.59 -7.21
C TRP A 391 26.12 -26.12 -7.26
N PRO A 392 25.13 -25.34 -7.73
CA PRO A 392 23.74 -25.76 -7.70
C PRO A 392 23.46 -26.99 -8.59
N LYS A 393 22.54 -27.83 -8.11
CA LYS A 393 22.04 -29.02 -8.82
C LYS A 393 20.53 -28.97 -8.97
N CYS A 394 20.07 -29.17 -10.19
CA CYS A 394 18.64 -29.18 -10.52
C CYS A 394 18.33 -30.39 -11.39
N TYR A 395 17.05 -30.78 -11.48
CA TYR A 395 16.64 -31.66 -12.55
C TYR A 395 16.70 -30.89 -13.88
N ARG A 396 17.39 -31.46 -14.86
CA ARG A 396 17.63 -30.82 -16.17
C ARG A 396 17.15 -31.75 -17.29
N CYS A 397 16.01 -31.42 -17.89
CA CYS A 397 15.42 -32.23 -18.96
C CYS A 397 14.41 -31.42 -19.78
N ASN A 398 14.10 -31.93 -20.98
CA ASN A 398 13.03 -31.39 -21.81
C ASN A 398 12.20 -32.55 -22.38
N SER A 399 10.92 -32.58 -22.06
CA SER A 399 9.98 -33.57 -22.61
C SER A 399 9.74 -33.33 -24.09
N SER A 400 9.63 -34.39 -24.86
CA SER A 400 9.31 -34.35 -26.28
C SER A 400 8.26 -35.39 -26.63
N ALA A 401 7.68 -35.31 -27.83
CA ALA A 401 6.72 -36.32 -28.30
C ALA A 401 7.30 -37.76 -28.32
N SER A 402 8.62 -37.91 -28.35
CA SER A 402 9.33 -39.20 -28.33
C SER A 402 9.91 -39.59 -26.97
N ASP A 403 9.93 -38.68 -26.00
CA ASP A 403 10.54 -38.89 -24.68
C ASP A 403 9.73 -38.15 -23.60
N ASP A 404 8.97 -38.90 -22.82
CA ASP A 404 8.13 -38.43 -21.72
C ASP A 404 8.81 -38.59 -20.34
N SER A 405 10.10 -38.93 -20.29
CA SER A 405 10.82 -39.15 -19.04
C SER A 405 10.80 -37.93 -18.10
N CYS A 406 10.71 -36.73 -18.66
CA CYS A 406 10.63 -35.45 -17.93
C CYS A 406 9.21 -35.12 -17.40
N ASP A 407 8.17 -35.83 -17.87
CA ASP A 407 6.76 -35.59 -17.51
C ASP A 407 6.37 -36.29 -16.19
N HIS A 408 7.03 -37.41 -15.87
CA HIS A 408 6.69 -38.30 -14.74
C HIS A 408 7.64 -38.10 -13.55
N LYS A 409 7.59 -39.03 -12.58
CA LYS A 409 8.50 -39.03 -11.43
C LYS A 409 9.96 -39.15 -11.91
N LEU A 410 10.75 -38.12 -11.64
CA LEU A 410 12.12 -37.98 -12.12
C LEU A 410 13.06 -39.01 -11.48
N THR A 411 14.03 -39.46 -12.26
CA THR A 411 15.10 -40.34 -11.78
C THR A 411 16.33 -39.50 -11.38
N PRO A 412 17.16 -39.98 -10.43
CA PRO A 412 18.40 -39.28 -10.03
C PRO A 412 19.35 -38.98 -11.19
N ASP A 413 19.31 -39.75 -12.28
CA ASP A 413 20.17 -39.57 -13.45
C ASP A 413 19.89 -38.27 -14.23
N LEU A 414 18.70 -37.65 -14.04
CA LEU A 414 18.34 -36.37 -14.63
C LEU A 414 18.80 -35.17 -13.79
N MET A 415 19.41 -35.42 -12.63
CA MET A 415 19.91 -34.39 -11.73
C MET A 415 21.35 -34.04 -12.12
N GLU A 416 21.54 -32.83 -12.64
CA GLU A 416 22.81 -32.37 -13.19
C GLU A 416 23.20 -31.04 -12.54
N PHE A 417 24.49 -30.73 -12.53
CA PHE A 417 24.96 -29.40 -12.15
C PHE A 417 24.45 -28.36 -13.16
N CYS A 418 24.16 -27.16 -12.67
CA CYS A 418 23.87 -26.03 -13.53
C CYS A 418 25.10 -25.71 -14.41
N PRO A 419 24.94 -25.36 -15.70
CA PRO A 419 26.08 -25.10 -16.59
C PRO A 419 26.96 -23.94 -16.12
N SER A 420 26.33 -22.94 -15.51
CA SER A 420 26.96 -21.75 -14.98
C SER A 420 26.65 -21.58 -13.49
N TYR A 421 27.58 -20.97 -12.77
CA TYR A 421 27.40 -20.59 -11.39
C TYR A 421 26.77 -19.21 -11.27
N HIS A 422 25.65 -19.15 -10.57
CA HIS A 422 25.05 -17.90 -10.11
C HIS A 422 24.66 -18.06 -8.65
N GLU A 423 25.01 -17.08 -7.82
CA GLU A 423 24.75 -17.10 -6.37
C GLU A 423 23.24 -17.27 -6.06
N ASN A 424 22.39 -16.68 -6.90
CA ASN A 424 20.92 -16.73 -6.80
C ASN A 424 20.26 -17.66 -7.82
N ALA A 425 20.98 -18.67 -8.35
CA ALA A 425 20.39 -19.65 -9.25
C ALA A 425 19.20 -20.37 -8.59
N LEU A 426 18.10 -20.48 -9.33
CA LEU A 426 16.91 -21.24 -8.95
C LEU A 426 16.77 -22.44 -9.87
N CYS A 427 16.34 -23.58 -9.34
CA CYS A 427 15.82 -24.66 -10.14
C CYS A 427 14.40 -24.31 -10.59
N TYR A 428 14.07 -24.48 -11.86
CA TYR A 428 12.73 -24.25 -12.36
C TYR A 428 12.17 -25.46 -13.13
N ALA A 429 10.85 -25.56 -13.16
CA ALA A 429 10.11 -26.46 -14.03
C ALA A 429 8.94 -25.71 -14.62
N GLU A 430 8.77 -25.77 -15.94
CA GLU A 430 7.70 -25.08 -16.65
C GLU A 430 7.05 -25.93 -17.74
N ILE A 431 5.81 -25.62 -18.09
CA ILE A 431 5.15 -26.16 -19.28
C ILE A 431 5.09 -25.07 -20.35
N VAL A 432 5.77 -25.31 -21.48
CA VAL A 432 5.73 -24.44 -22.67
C VAL A 432 5.22 -25.26 -23.85
N GLN A 433 4.13 -24.80 -24.48
CA GLN A 433 3.50 -25.48 -25.62
C GLN A 433 3.14 -26.96 -25.37
N GLY A 434 2.89 -27.34 -24.10
CA GLY A 434 2.52 -28.70 -23.70
C GLY A 434 3.70 -29.63 -23.37
N SER A 435 4.94 -29.14 -23.52
CA SER A 435 6.16 -29.83 -23.08
C SER A 435 6.65 -29.29 -21.74
N VAL A 436 7.07 -30.17 -20.84
CA VAL A 436 7.80 -29.85 -19.61
C VAL A 436 9.26 -29.54 -19.94
N SER A 437 9.75 -28.40 -19.45
CA SER A 437 11.17 -28.03 -19.42
C SER A 437 11.60 -27.83 -17.97
N ARG A 438 12.79 -28.34 -17.63
CA ARG A 438 13.41 -28.17 -16.31
C ARG A 438 14.86 -27.77 -16.51
N ASP A 439 15.29 -26.71 -15.85
CA ASP A 439 16.68 -26.27 -15.84
C ASP A 439 16.96 -25.36 -14.63
N CYS A 440 18.13 -24.71 -14.61
CA CYS A 440 18.52 -23.68 -13.66
C CYS A 440 18.37 -22.29 -14.29
N THR A 441 18.15 -21.26 -13.47
CA THR A 441 18.13 -19.88 -13.94
C THR A 441 19.55 -19.30 -14.09
N ASN A 442 19.74 -18.49 -15.13
CA ASN A 442 21.00 -17.77 -15.40
C ASN A 442 20.93 -16.26 -15.03
N SER A 443 19.82 -15.82 -14.44
CA SER A 443 19.61 -14.43 -14.03
C SER A 443 18.62 -14.34 -12.86
N GLU A 444 18.52 -13.17 -12.24
CA GLU A 444 17.56 -12.88 -11.16
C GLU A 444 16.13 -12.60 -11.66
N ALA A 445 15.89 -12.59 -12.98
CA ALA A 445 14.56 -12.39 -13.52
C ALA A 445 13.63 -13.56 -13.10
N ASN A 446 12.39 -13.23 -12.73
CA ASN A 446 11.40 -14.24 -12.40
C ASN A 446 11.03 -15.04 -13.66
N ILE A 447 11.62 -16.23 -13.80
CA ILE A 447 11.42 -17.09 -14.98
C ILE A 447 9.97 -17.56 -15.14
N CYS A 448 9.19 -17.54 -14.07
CA CYS A 448 7.79 -17.93 -14.10
C CYS A 448 6.84 -16.77 -14.42
N ASP A 449 7.36 -15.57 -14.68
CA ASP A 449 6.54 -14.41 -15.04
C ASP A 449 5.75 -14.67 -16.33
N GLY A 450 4.44 -14.43 -16.28
CA GLY A 450 3.51 -14.74 -17.36
C GLY A 450 3.25 -16.24 -17.62
N ASN A 451 3.78 -17.15 -16.81
CA ASN A 451 3.56 -18.59 -16.93
C ASN A 451 3.06 -19.23 -15.60
N ASN A 452 1.75 -19.39 -15.45
CA ASN A 452 1.13 -20.05 -14.29
C ASN A 452 1.43 -21.56 -14.16
N ARG A 453 2.03 -22.16 -15.18
CA ARG A 453 2.50 -23.56 -15.19
C ARG A 453 4.00 -23.64 -15.00
N CYS A 454 4.57 -22.69 -14.28
CA CYS A 454 5.97 -22.64 -13.89
C CYS A 454 6.11 -22.64 -12.36
N VAL A 455 7.16 -23.29 -11.88
CA VAL A 455 7.62 -23.23 -10.49
C VAL A 455 9.12 -22.99 -10.48
N ALA A 456 9.59 -22.17 -9.54
CA ALA A 456 11.01 -21.92 -9.31
C ALA A 456 11.29 -22.04 -7.80
N CYS A 457 12.42 -22.63 -7.46
CA CYS A 457 12.77 -22.95 -6.07
C CYS A 457 14.29 -23.02 -5.91
N ARG A 458 14.77 -22.96 -4.66
CA ARG A 458 16.20 -22.80 -4.35
C ARG A 458 16.91 -24.10 -3.94
N ASP A 459 16.17 -25.07 -3.42
CA ASP A 459 16.77 -26.30 -2.90
C ASP A 459 17.23 -27.23 -4.04
N GLU A 460 18.22 -28.09 -3.79
CA GLU A 460 18.72 -29.02 -4.80
C GLU A 460 17.59 -29.96 -5.28
N GLY A 461 17.42 -30.04 -6.60
CA GLY A 461 16.41 -30.91 -7.21
C GLY A 461 14.96 -30.61 -6.82
N CYS A 462 14.66 -29.41 -6.28
CA CYS A 462 13.31 -29.04 -5.84
C CYS A 462 12.32 -28.85 -7.00
N ASN A 463 12.82 -28.73 -8.23
CA ASN A 463 12.02 -28.65 -9.44
C ASN A 463 11.57 -30.05 -9.88
N ASP A 464 11.01 -30.87 -8.98
CA ASP A 464 10.66 -32.28 -9.20
C ASP A 464 9.16 -32.55 -9.41
N LEU A 465 8.33 -31.50 -9.26
CA LEU A 465 6.88 -31.55 -9.44
C LEU A 465 6.49 -32.24 -10.76
N PRO A 466 5.67 -33.30 -10.76
CA PRO A 466 5.27 -34.01 -11.98
C PRO A 466 4.36 -33.13 -12.86
N LYS A 467 4.31 -33.42 -14.16
CA LYS A 467 3.55 -32.63 -15.15
C LYS A 467 2.09 -32.41 -14.76
N GLN A 468 1.46 -33.43 -14.17
CA GLN A 468 0.06 -33.36 -13.75
C GLN A 468 -0.14 -32.26 -12.71
N GLU A 469 0.72 -32.20 -11.68
CA GLU A 469 0.66 -31.19 -10.63
C GLU A 469 1.10 -29.82 -11.15
N LEU A 470 2.11 -29.77 -12.01
CA LEU A 470 2.55 -28.54 -12.66
C LEU A 470 1.46 -27.91 -13.53
N ASN A 471 0.61 -28.74 -14.15
CA ASN A 471 -0.53 -28.30 -14.95
C ASN A 471 -1.76 -27.88 -14.11
N GLU A 472 -1.77 -28.16 -12.80
CA GLU A 472 -2.81 -27.62 -11.92
C GLU A 472 -2.53 -26.15 -11.60
N VAL A 473 -3.43 -25.27 -12.04
CA VAL A 473 -3.34 -23.82 -11.79
C VAL A 473 -4.45 -23.35 -10.85
N HIS A 474 -4.25 -22.19 -10.22
CA HIS A 474 -5.30 -21.57 -9.41
C HIS A 474 -6.47 -21.13 -10.31
N THR A 475 -7.68 -21.28 -9.79
CA THR A 475 -8.90 -20.92 -10.53
C THR A 475 -9.81 -20.10 -9.62
N CYS A 476 -10.43 -19.08 -10.19
CA CYS A 476 -11.40 -18.22 -9.53
C CYS A 476 -12.62 -18.05 -10.41
N TYR A 477 -13.75 -17.71 -9.80
CA TYR A 477 -14.87 -17.21 -10.59
C TYR A 477 -14.53 -15.83 -11.13
N ARG A 478 -14.73 -15.61 -12.42
CA ARG A 478 -14.54 -14.31 -13.06
C ARG A 478 -15.80 -13.85 -13.75
N CYS A 479 -16.30 -12.69 -13.35
CA CYS A 479 -17.46 -12.09 -13.97
C CYS A 479 -17.56 -10.60 -13.65
N ARG A 480 -18.33 -9.87 -14.46
CA ARG A 480 -18.77 -8.51 -14.14
C ARG A 480 -20.27 -8.35 -14.32
N SER A 481 -20.97 -7.86 -13.30
CA SER A 481 -22.44 -7.84 -13.30
C SER A 481 -23.07 -6.85 -14.29
N ASP A 482 -22.28 -5.93 -14.84
CA ASP A 482 -22.70 -5.02 -15.92
C ASP A 482 -22.70 -5.69 -17.30
N LEU A 483 -22.01 -6.83 -17.44
CA LEU A 483 -21.87 -7.56 -18.71
C LEU A 483 -22.59 -8.91 -18.68
N GLU A 484 -22.57 -9.60 -17.54
CA GLU A 484 -23.07 -10.97 -17.39
C GLU A 484 -23.59 -11.25 -15.98
N ASP A 485 -24.12 -12.45 -15.75
CA ASP A 485 -24.71 -12.85 -14.47
C ASP A 485 -23.65 -13.32 -13.47
N CYS A 486 -23.39 -12.51 -12.44
CA CYS A 486 -22.44 -12.80 -11.38
C CYS A 486 -23.01 -13.54 -10.15
N ASP A 487 -24.30 -13.88 -10.15
CA ASP A 487 -24.93 -14.63 -9.06
C ASP A 487 -25.01 -16.13 -9.38
N HIS A 488 -24.97 -16.49 -10.66
CA HIS A 488 -25.03 -17.87 -11.14
C HIS A 488 -23.69 -18.35 -11.74
N LEU A 489 -22.80 -18.78 -10.84
CA LEU A 489 -21.36 -18.96 -11.13
C LEU A 489 -20.94 -20.20 -11.94
N LYS A 490 -21.86 -21.08 -12.35
CA LYS A 490 -21.51 -22.41 -12.91
C LYS A 490 -20.61 -22.37 -14.16
N GLU A 491 -20.64 -21.29 -14.94
CA GLU A 491 -19.90 -21.15 -16.20
C GLU A 491 -18.72 -20.16 -16.12
N HIS A 492 -18.47 -19.56 -14.95
CA HIS A 492 -17.53 -18.44 -14.78
C HIS A 492 -16.16 -18.85 -14.23
N VAL A 493 -15.81 -20.14 -14.21
CA VAL A 493 -14.52 -20.61 -13.70
C VAL A 493 -13.41 -20.21 -14.68
N HIS A 494 -12.43 -19.45 -14.21
CA HIS A 494 -11.30 -18.99 -15.01
C HIS A 494 -9.97 -19.33 -14.32
N GLU A 495 -8.96 -19.70 -15.11
CA GLU A 495 -7.58 -19.86 -14.62
C GLU A 495 -6.96 -18.49 -14.33
N CYS A 496 -6.25 -18.37 -13.22
CA CYS A 496 -5.54 -17.15 -12.87
C CYS A 496 -4.22 -17.02 -13.63
N GLY A 497 -3.79 -15.78 -13.88
CA GLY A 497 -2.51 -15.49 -14.53
C GLY A 497 -1.30 -15.94 -13.71
N GLU A 498 -1.43 -15.93 -12.39
CA GLU A 498 -0.42 -16.44 -11.46
C GLU A 498 -0.79 -17.82 -10.88
N ARG A 499 0.23 -18.64 -10.60
CA ARG A 499 0.03 -20.01 -10.09
C ARG A 499 -0.59 -20.06 -8.70
N ASN A 500 -0.17 -19.15 -7.82
CA ASN A 500 -0.58 -19.07 -6.41
C ASN A 500 -1.40 -17.80 -6.15
N ASP A 501 -2.23 -17.43 -7.11
CA ASP A 501 -3.10 -16.27 -6.99
C ASP A 501 -4.17 -16.47 -5.89
N ARG A 502 -4.88 -15.39 -5.57
CA ARG A 502 -6.04 -15.36 -4.68
C ARG A 502 -7.27 -14.95 -5.48
N CYS A 503 -8.45 -15.28 -4.99
CA CYS A 503 -9.68 -14.83 -5.61
C CYS A 503 -10.23 -13.60 -4.89
N TYR A 504 -10.82 -12.67 -5.65
CA TYR A 504 -11.52 -11.52 -5.08
C TYR A 504 -13.00 -11.50 -5.50
N ILE A 505 -13.76 -10.75 -4.71
CA ILE A 505 -15.11 -10.29 -5.00
C ILE A 505 -15.21 -8.83 -4.55
N LYS A 506 -15.60 -7.93 -5.44
CA LYS A 506 -15.61 -6.48 -5.20
C LYS A 506 -16.86 -5.83 -5.77
N VAL A 507 -17.40 -4.83 -5.09
CA VAL A 507 -18.41 -3.92 -5.67
C VAL A 507 -17.75 -2.58 -5.99
N ASP A 508 -17.97 -2.07 -7.20
CA ASP A 508 -17.50 -0.74 -7.62
C ASP A 508 -18.45 0.39 -7.17
N ASP A 509 -18.07 1.65 -7.43
CA ASP A 509 -18.86 2.82 -7.04
C ASP A 509 -20.19 2.92 -7.80
N GLU A 510 -20.26 2.32 -8.99
CA GLU A 510 -21.48 2.17 -9.80
C GLU A 510 -22.39 1.01 -9.34
N HIS A 511 -22.02 0.31 -8.26
CA HIS A 511 -22.74 -0.82 -7.67
C HIS A 511 -22.75 -2.08 -8.55
N ASN A 512 -21.72 -2.28 -9.38
CA ASN A 512 -21.50 -3.52 -10.11
C ASN A 512 -20.61 -4.47 -9.32
N LEU A 513 -20.96 -5.74 -9.31
CA LEU A 513 -20.19 -6.82 -8.70
C LEU A 513 -19.16 -7.35 -9.69
N HIS A 514 -17.91 -7.41 -9.24
CA HIS A 514 -16.76 -7.95 -9.95
C HIS A 514 -16.24 -9.15 -9.18
N ARG A 515 -15.93 -10.23 -9.90
CA ARG A 515 -15.22 -11.40 -9.37
C ARG A 515 -14.03 -11.66 -10.28
N GLY A 516 -12.91 -12.10 -9.72
CA GLY A 516 -11.74 -12.45 -10.52
C GLY A 516 -10.58 -12.94 -9.67
N CYS A 517 -9.42 -13.03 -10.32
CA CYS A 517 -8.16 -13.31 -9.66
C CYS A 517 -7.55 -11.99 -9.16
N LEU A 518 -6.90 -12.00 -8.01
CA LEU A 518 -6.43 -10.76 -7.38
C LEU A 518 -5.36 -10.07 -8.22
N SER A 519 -4.54 -10.83 -8.96
CA SER A 519 -3.58 -10.26 -9.94
C SER A 519 -4.23 -9.51 -11.10
N ASP A 520 -5.54 -9.69 -11.35
CA ASP A 520 -6.25 -8.97 -12.42
C ASP A 520 -6.53 -7.49 -12.05
N ILE A 521 -6.36 -7.11 -10.78
CA ILE A 521 -6.62 -5.77 -10.25
C ILE A 521 -5.45 -5.26 -9.42
N ASP A 522 -5.43 -3.97 -9.10
CA ASP A 522 -4.51 -3.45 -8.09
C ASP A 522 -4.93 -3.95 -6.70
N ALA A 523 -4.07 -4.74 -6.05
CA ALA A 523 -4.37 -5.35 -4.76
C ALA A 523 -4.67 -4.32 -3.66
N ASP A 524 -4.12 -3.11 -3.79
CA ASP A 524 -4.37 -1.99 -2.87
C ASP A 524 -5.85 -1.55 -2.89
N GLU A 525 -6.58 -1.80 -3.98
CA GLU A 525 -8.02 -1.50 -4.07
C GLU A 525 -8.89 -2.39 -3.17
N CYS A 526 -8.35 -3.53 -2.74
CA CYS A 526 -9.00 -4.46 -1.83
C CYS A 526 -8.41 -4.43 -0.41
N ASP A 527 -7.26 -3.78 -0.23
CA ASP A 527 -6.67 -3.60 1.11
C ASP A 527 -7.48 -2.57 1.90
N HIS A 528 -7.99 -3.01 3.06
CA HIS A 528 -8.81 -2.20 3.98
C HIS A 528 -10.19 -1.74 3.48
N SER A 529 -10.73 -2.33 2.40
CA SER A 529 -12.09 -2.01 1.93
C SER A 529 -13.12 -3.06 2.35
N GLU A 530 -14.23 -2.63 2.95
CA GLU A 530 -15.40 -3.50 3.18
C GLU A 530 -16.22 -3.76 1.90
N SER A 531 -15.88 -3.11 0.78
CA SER A 531 -16.46 -3.37 -0.54
C SER A 531 -15.72 -4.46 -1.33
N CYS A 532 -14.65 -5.05 -0.77
CA CYS A 532 -13.92 -6.15 -1.38
C CYS A 532 -13.63 -7.28 -0.37
N LEU A 533 -13.78 -8.53 -0.80
CA LEU A 533 -13.31 -9.70 -0.06
C LEU A 533 -12.29 -10.47 -0.90
N VAL A 534 -11.26 -10.97 -0.22
CA VAL A 534 -10.21 -11.80 -0.80
C VAL A 534 -10.19 -13.16 -0.10
N CYS A 535 -9.99 -14.23 -0.85
CA CYS A 535 -9.87 -15.58 -0.32
C CYS A 535 -8.83 -16.40 -1.11
N THR A 536 -8.32 -17.47 -0.50
CA THR A 536 -7.12 -18.18 -0.99
C THR A 536 -7.39 -19.55 -1.63
N ASP A 537 -8.59 -20.11 -1.47
CA ASP A 537 -8.92 -21.44 -2.00
C ASP A 537 -9.41 -21.36 -3.46
N LYS A 538 -9.27 -22.45 -4.23
CA LYS A 538 -9.78 -22.49 -5.62
C LYS A 538 -11.30 -22.21 -5.63
N ASN A 539 -11.73 -21.28 -6.48
CA ASN A 539 -13.13 -20.91 -6.67
C ASN A 539 -13.84 -20.48 -5.37
N CYS A 540 -13.09 -19.91 -4.41
CA CYS A 540 -13.61 -19.51 -3.10
C CYS A 540 -14.43 -18.22 -3.14
N ASN A 541 -14.27 -17.41 -4.18
CA ASN A 541 -14.98 -16.14 -4.37
C ASN A 541 -16.41 -16.40 -4.85
N ASN A 542 -17.16 -17.23 -4.13
CA ASN A 542 -18.56 -17.59 -4.39
C ASN A 542 -19.52 -17.03 -3.34
N ALA A 543 -19.02 -16.15 -2.45
CA ALA A 543 -19.84 -15.50 -1.45
C ALA A 543 -21.01 -14.77 -2.11
N PRO A 544 -22.25 -14.94 -1.61
CA PRO A 544 -23.39 -14.16 -2.07
C PRO A 544 -23.22 -12.70 -1.63
N TRP A 545 -23.61 -11.77 -2.50
CA TRP A 545 -23.61 -10.34 -2.22
C TRP A 545 -25.02 -9.81 -2.34
N ALA A 546 -25.54 -9.18 -1.28
CA ALA A 546 -26.94 -8.79 -1.25
C ALA A 546 -27.23 -7.64 -2.22
N LYS A 547 -28.44 -7.67 -2.79
CA LYS A 547 -28.99 -6.58 -3.60
C LYS A 547 -30.25 -6.03 -2.97
N CYS A 548 -30.36 -4.72 -2.88
CA CYS A 548 -31.54 -4.04 -2.34
C CYS A 548 -32.06 -3.00 -3.33
N PHE A 549 -33.35 -2.69 -3.26
CA PHE A 549 -33.85 -1.49 -3.94
C PHE A 549 -33.27 -0.26 -3.24
N GLN A 550 -32.60 0.61 -3.99
CA GLN A 550 -31.93 1.79 -3.45
C GLN A 550 -32.44 3.04 -4.15
N CYS A 551 -33.17 3.87 -3.41
CA CYS A 551 -33.75 5.11 -3.92
C CYS A 551 -34.24 5.98 -2.75
N SER A 552 -34.56 7.23 -3.08
CA SER A 552 -35.36 8.12 -2.23
C SER A 552 -36.46 8.80 -3.04
N ASN A 553 -37.56 9.21 -2.40
CA ASN A 553 -38.59 10.02 -3.06
C ASN A 553 -38.09 11.41 -3.50
N SER A 554 -36.92 11.85 -3.04
CA SER A 554 -36.27 13.08 -3.49
C SER A 554 -35.49 12.89 -4.81
N THR A 555 -35.04 11.66 -5.08
CA THR A 555 -34.30 11.27 -6.29
C THR A 555 -35.15 10.58 -7.35
N ASP A 556 -36.22 9.89 -6.92
CA ASP A 556 -37.11 9.09 -7.76
C ASP A 556 -38.54 9.16 -7.20
N GLU A 557 -39.46 9.80 -7.94
CA GLU A 557 -40.87 9.96 -7.54
C GLU A 557 -41.57 8.60 -7.30
N GLU A 558 -41.12 7.53 -7.97
CA GLU A 558 -41.66 6.18 -7.84
C GLU A 558 -41.05 5.39 -6.68
N CYS A 559 -40.11 5.95 -5.91
CA CYS A 559 -39.46 5.21 -4.81
C CYS A 559 -40.46 4.75 -3.72
N ALA A 560 -41.50 5.54 -3.48
CA ALA A 560 -42.57 5.22 -2.53
C ALA A 560 -43.55 4.17 -3.06
N SER A 561 -43.61 3.94 -4.39
CA SER A 561 -44.48 2.93 -4.97
C SER A 561 -43.85 1.52 -4.88
N LYS A 562 -44.63 0.50 -5.25
CA LYS A 562 -44.15 -0.88 -5.27
C LYS A 562 -43.10 -1.05 -6.35
N GLN A 563 -41.90 -1.47 -5.97
CA GLN A 563 -40.75 -1.53 -6.85
C GLN A 563 -40.84 -2.70 -7.83
N THR A 564 -40.95 -2.36 -9.12
CA THR A 564 -40.89 -3.30 -10.25
C THR A 564 -39.69 -3.06 -11.16
N ASN A 565 -39.03 -1.89 -11.05
CA ASN A 565 -37.89 -1.53 -11.87
C ASN A 565 -36.60 -2.17 -11.33
N ILE A 566 -36.09 -3.17 -12.04
CA ILE A 566 -34.86 -3.87 -11.67
C ILE A 566 -33.63 -2.93 -11.68
N GLY A 567 -33.65 -1.82 -12.41
CA GLY A 567 -32.55 -0.84 -12.41
C GLY A 567 -32.29 -0.18 -11.04
N ASN A 568 -33.30 -0.16 -10.15
CA ASN A 568 -33.15 0.32 -8.78
C ASN A 568 -32.64 -0.77 -7.82
N LEU A 569 -32.59 -2.04 -8.25
CA LEU A 569 -32.08 -3.18 -7.48
C LEU A 569 -30.55 -3.24 -7.67
N LYS A 570 -29.80 -2.73 -6.70
CA LYS A 570 -28.35 -2.58 -6.78
C LYS A 570 -27.65 -3.39 -5.69
N TYR A 571 -26.43 -3.85 -5.95
CA TYR A 571 -25.59 -4.49 -4.93
C TYR A 571 -25.29 -3.50 -3.80
N CYS A 572 -25.21 -4.00 -2.57
CA CYS A 572 -24.81 -3.18 -1.43
C CYS A 572 -23.33 -2.79 -1.54
N GLN A 573 -22.97 -1.55 -1.17
CA GLN A 573 -21.60 -1.08 -1.28
C GLN A 573 -20.66 -1.84 -0.33
N GLN A 574 -21.14 -2.11 0.89
CA GLN A 574 -20.41 -2.84 1.92
C GLN A 574 -20.91 -4.28 2.04
N TYR A 575 -19.97 -5.21 2.21
CA TYR A 575 -20.28 -6.61 2.41
C TYR A 575 -20.94 -6.88 3.76
N ALA A 576 -22.04 -7.64 3.73
CA ALA A 576 -22.62 -8.25 4.92
C ALA A 576 -23.07 -9.67 4.62
N ARG A 577 -22.62 -10.62 5.45
CA ARG A 577 -22.85 -12.07 5.26
C ARG A 577 -24.32 -12.49 5.04
N HIS A 578 -25.27 -11.73 5.59
CA HIS A 578 -26.71 -12.00 5.46
C HIS A 578 -27.47 -10.81 4.86
N GLY A 579 -26.77 -9.96 4.10
CA GLY A 579 -27.14 -8.58 3.73
C GLY A 579 -28.62 -8.21 3.88
N GLU A 580 -28.84 -7.12 4.62
CA GLU A 580 -30.16 -6.70 5.05
C GLU A 580 -30.54 -5.43 4.28
N CYS A 581 -31.75 -5.42 3.73
CA CYS A 581 -32.32 -4.22 3.13
C CYS A 581 -33.14 -3.46 4.17
N TYR A 582 -33.29 -2.15 3.97
CA TYR A 582 -34.17 -1.33 4.78
C TYR A 582 -35.12 -0.48 3.92
N VAL A 583 -36.21 -0.06 4.54
CA VAL A 583 -37.04 1.07 4.14
C VAL A 583 -37.20 1.99 5.35
N LYS A 584 -37.13 3.29 5.14
CA LYS A 584 -37.20 4.30 6.21
C LYS A 584 -38.11 5.44 5.79
N LEU A 585 -38.99 5.84 6.70
CA LEU A 585 -39.89 6.97 6.58
C LEU A 585 -39.42 8.08 7.54
N ASP A 586 -38.74 9.08 6.98
CA ASP A 586 -38.39 10.33 7.66
C ASP A 586 -39.45 11.41 7.37
N PRO A 587 -39.58 12.49 8.18
CA PRO A 587 -40.69 13.45 8.09
C PRO A 587 -40.92 14.11 6.72
N MET A 588 -39.91 14.14 5.85
CA MET A 588 -39.99 14.71 4.50
C MET A 588 -39.54 13.73 3.42
N GLU A 589 -39.15 12.51 3.78
CA GLU A 589 -38.43 11.65 2.85
C GLU A 589 -38.67 10.18 3.11
N PHE A 590 -38.97 9.46 2.04
CA PHE A 590 -39.05 8.01 2.05
C PHE A 590 -37.80 7.47 1.34
N ARG A 591 -37.01 6.65 2.03
CA ARG A 591 -35.74 6.11 1.52
C ARG A 591 -35.69 4.59 1.66
N ARG A 592 -34.97 3.94 0.75
CA ARG A 592 -34.66 2.50 0.80
C ARG A 592 -33.20 2.29 0.47
N GLY A 593 -32.60 1.25 1.04
CA GLY A 593 -31.21 0.91 0.72
C GLY A 593 -30.72 -0.34 1.44
N CYS A 594 -29.40 -0.53 1.44
CA CYS A 594 -28.74 -1.58 2.20
C CYS A 594 -28.40 -1.09 3.61
N LYS A 595 -28.59 -1.97 4.60
CA LYS A 595 -28.27 -1.66 5.99
C LYS A 595 -26.77 -1.58 6.23
N SER A 596 -25.98 -2.41 5.54
CA SER A 596 -24.52 -2.38 5.65
C SER A 596 -23.95 -1.02 5.26
N ASP A 597 -24.57 -0.32 4.32
CA ASP A 597 -24.11 0.99 3.85
C ASP A 597 -24.47 2.14 4.81
N LEU A 598 -25.24 1.88 5.88
CA LEU A 598 -25.62 2.88 6.87
C LEU A 598 -24.58 3.00 7.97
N VAL A 599 -23.90 4.14 8.01
CA VAL A 599 -23.13 4.57 9.18
C VAL A 599 -24.13 5.25 10.15
N ASP A 600 -24.32 4.67 11.35
CA ASP A 600 -25.00 5.31 12.49
C ASP A 600 -26.55 5.33 12.50
N VAL A 601 -27.24 4.61 11.61
CA VAL A 601 -28.71 4.51 11.62
C VAL A 601 -29.19 3.19 12.21
N SER A 602 -29.77 3.25 13.41
CA SER A 602 -30.46 2.10 14.02
C SER A 602 -31.96 2.16 13.70
N CYS A 603 -32.49 1.15 13.00
CA CYS A 603 -33.94 0.97 12.86
C CYS A 603 -34.50 0.40 14.15
N VAL A 604 -34.61 1.26 15.16
CA VAL A 604 -35.13 0.92 16.49
C VAL A 604 -36.65 1.00 16.52
N GLU A 605 -37.22 1.92 15.73
CA GLU A 605 -38.65 2.17 15.66
C GLU A 605 -39.26 1.49 14.42
N PRO A 606 -40.10 0.46 14.60
CA PRO A 606 -40.76 -0.24 13.50
C PRO A 606 -41.70 0.65 12.68
N ASP A 607 -42.26 1.70 13.31
CA ASP A 607 -43.22 2.62 12.69
C ASP A 607 -42.57 3.59 11.69
N SER A 608 -41.23 3.72 11.71
CA SER A 608 -40.48 4.61 10.82
C SER A 608 -39.35 3.90 10.08
N CYS A 609 -38.98 2.67 10.43
CA CYS A 609 -38.05 1.86 9.65
C CYS A 609 -38.37 0.36 9.73
N VAL A 610 -38.37 -0.30 8.55
CA VAL A 610 -38.49 -1.76 8.44
C VAL A 610 -37.22 -2.32 7.80
N GLN A 611 -36.70 -3.41 8.38
CA GLN A 611 -35.56 -4.17 7.85
C GLN A 611 -36.01 -5.56 7.40
N CYS A 612 -35.40 -6.09 6.36
CA CYS A 612 -35.69 -7.42 5.85
C CYS A 612 -34.43 -8.11 5.32
N LYS A 613 -34.51 -9.43 5.16
CA LYS A 613 -33.44 -10.28 4.66
C LYS A 613 -33.79 -10.85 3.29
N GLY A 614 -32.80 -10.89 2.41
CA GLY A 614 -32.92 -11.43 1.06
C GLY A 614 -32.99 -10.35 -0.03
N ASP A 615 -32.62 -10.72 -1.25
CA ASP A 615 -32.50 -9.79 -2.35
C ASP A 615 -33.81 -9.10 -2.69
N GLY A 616 -33.78 -7.77 -2.74
CA GLY A 616 -34.93 -6.93 -3.08
C GLY A 616 -36.12 -7.13 -2.14
N CYS A 617 -35.90 -7.57 -0.89
CA CYS A 617 -36.99 -7.76 0.07
C CYS A 617 -37.68 -6.44 0.45
N ASN A 618 -37.01 -5.31 0.21
CA ASN A 618 -37.51 -3.95 0.46
C ASN A 618 -38.33 -3.40 -0.72
N ARG A 619 -39.14 -4.23 -1.38
CA ARG A 619 -39.81 -3.89 -2.65
C ARG A 619 -41.23 -3.34 -2.54
N ASP A 620 -41.92 -3.56 -1.42
CA ASP A 620 -43.35 -3.21 -1.34
C ASP A 620 -43.57 -1.70 -1.25
N SER A 621 -44.79 -1.18 -1.37
CA SER A 621 -45.00 0.28 -1.34
C SER A 621 -44.85 0.86 0.08
N LEU A 622 -44.73 2.19 0.19
CA LEU A 622 -44.78 2.92 1.46
C LEU A 622 -46.03 2.55 2.27
N LYS A 623 -47.19 2.43 1.62
CA LYS A 623 -48.46 2.05 2.24
C LYS A 623 -48.37 0.64 2.83
N SER A 624 -47.83 -0.32 2.08
CA SER A 624 -47.61 -1.68 2.57
C SER A 624 -46.74 -1.77 3.82
N TYR A 625 -45.72 -0.91 3.97
CA TYR A 625 -44.83 -0.96 5.13
C TYR A 625 -45.39 -0.24 6.37
N PHE A 626 -46.04 0.90 6.19
CA PHE A 626 -46.36 1.82 7.28
C PHE A 626 -47.85 2.12 7.47
N ASP A 627 -48.71 1.82 6.49
CA ASP A 627 -50.16 2.00 6.55
C ASP A 627 -50.92 0.93 5.71
N PRO A 628 -50.75 -0.37 6.01
CA PRO A 628 -51.35 -1.43 5.20
C PRO A 628 -52.88 -1.39 5.31
N ALA A 629 -53.59 -1.66 4.21
CA ALA A 629 -55.03 -1.53 4.12
C ALA A 629 -55.79 -2.53 5.02
N TYR A 630 -56.71 -2.00 5.83
CA TYR A 630 -57.71 -2.76 6.59
C TYR A 630 -59.12 -2.36 6.15
N CYS A 631 -59.94 -3.35 5.80
CA CYS A 631 -61.30 -3.10 5.30
C CYS A 631 -62.33 -3.99 6.00
N LEU A 632 -63.58 -3.53 6.07
CA LEU A 632 -64.69 -4.41 6.44
C LEU A 632 -64.88 -5.42 5.31
N GLN A 633 -64.56 -6.70 5.55
CA GLN A 633 -64.75 -7.79 4.59
C GLN A 633 -65.95 -8.64 5.03
N CYS A 634 -67.09 -8.49 4.34
CA CYS A 634 -68.32 -9.19 4.71
C CYS A 634 -69.38 -9.20 3.59
N HIS A 635 -70.30 -10.15 3.70
CA HIS A 635 -71.51 -10.23 2.89
C HIS A 635 -72.75 -10.29 3.79
N SER A 636 -73.77 -9.46 3.51
CA SER A 636 -74.89 -9.26 4.44
C SER A 636 -75.90 -10.40 4.53
N ASP A 637 -75.90 -11.33 3.57
CA ASP A 637 -76.66 -12.58 3.64
C ASP A 637 -76.03 -13.60 4.61
N MET A 638 -74.79 -13.37 5.03
CA MET A 638 -74.06 -14.20 6.00
C MET A 638 -73.90 -13.51 7.35
N HIS A 639 -73.85 -12.17 7.41
CA HIS A 639 -73.54 -11.44 8.64
C HIS A 639 -74.31 -10.11 8.80
N ILE A 640 -75.11 -10.00 9.86
CA ILE A 640 -76.00 -8.83 10.09
C ILE A 640 -75.23 -7.52 10.28
N GLY A 641 -74.07 -7.55 10.95
CA GLY A 641 -73.21 -6.37 11.14
C GLY A 641 -72.60 -5.82 9.84
N CYS A 642 -72.74 -6.54 8.72
CA CYS A 642 -72.32 -6.05 7.42
C CYS A 642 -73.25 -4.97 6.85
N ILE A 643 -74.54 -5.03 7.19
CA ILE A 643 -75.54 -4.07 6.70
C ILE A 643 -75.26 -2.70 7.31
N ASP A 644 -75.11 -2.66 8.64
CA ASP A 644 -74.92 -1.44 9.43
C ASP A 644 -73.49 -0.89 9.37
N GLY A 645 -72.56 -1.61 8.74
CA GLY A 645 -71.15 -1.19 8.68
C GLY A 645 -70.44 -1.30 10.04
N THR A 646 -70.91 -2.18 10.93
CA THR A 646 -70.35 -2.37 12.28
C THR A 646 -69.46 -3.60 12.39
N ALA A 647 -69.26 -4.34 11.28
CA ALA A 647 -68.26 -5.40 11.24
C ALA A 647 -66.86 -4.82 11.51
N PRO A 648 -65.97 -5.53 12.23
CA PRO A 648 -64.61 -5.06 12.43
C PRO A 648 -63.83 -5.12 11.10
N PRO A 649 -62.99 -4.12 10.81
CA PRO A 649 -62.07 -4.19 9.67
C PRO A 649 -61.02 -5.27 9.89
N VAL A 650 -60.64 -5.94 8.81
CA VAL A 650 -59.61 -6.99 8.76
C VAL A 650 -58.58 -6.64 7.68
N PRO A 651 -57.32 -7.09 7.81
CA PRO A 651 -56.28 -6.76 6.84
C PRO A 651 -56.60 -7.33 5.46
N CYS A 652 -56.34 -6.55 4.42
CA CYS A 652 -56.45 -6.99 3.04
C CYS A 652 -55.32 -7.96 2.67
N GLU A 653 -55.57 -8.89 1.74
CA GLU A 653 -54.51 -9.76 1.20
C GLU A 653 -53.43 -8.94 0.48
N ASN A 654 -53.84 -7.88 -0.22
CA ASN A 654 -52.94 -6.86 -0.76
C ASN A 654 -52.90 -5.66 0.20
N PRO A 655 -51.75 -5.36 0.84
CA PRO A 655 -51.61 -4.20 1.73
C PRO A 655 -51.84 -2.85 1.06
N ASP A 656 -51.63 -2.77 -0.26
CA ASP A 656 -51.78 -1.54 -1.05
C ASP A 656 -53.22 -1.33 -1.57
N ASP A 657 -54.16 -2.15 -1.12
CA ASP A 657 -55.53 -2.11 -1.63
C ASP A 657 -56.34 -0.92 -1.10
N VAL A 658 -57.55 -0.78 -1.63
CA VAL A 658 -58.55 0.19 -1.16
C VAL A 658 -59.83 -0.54 -0.79
N CYS A 659 -60.59 0.00 0.15
CA CYS A 659 -61.82 -0.63 0.58
C CYS A 659 -62.95 -0.33 -0.42
N PHE A 660 -63.81 -1.31 -0.69
CA PHE A 660 -65.07 -1.10 -1.41
C PHE A 660 -66.28 -1.40 -0.52
N TYR A 661 -67.40 -0.80 -0.87
CA TYR A 661 -68.72 -1.14 -0.35
C TYR A 661 -69.76 -1.01 -1.47
N ARG A 662 -70.60 -2.03 -1.63
CA ARG A 662 -71.51 -2.13 -2.77
C ARG A 662 -72.80 -2.84 -2.45
N ARG A 663 -73.83 -2.49 -3.21
CA ARG A 663 -75.05 -3.30 -3.34
C ARG A 663 -74.77 -4.47 -4.29
N ALA A 664 -74.64 -5.67 -3.73
CA ALA A 664 -74.43 -6.89 -4.50
C ALA A 664 -75.71 -7.36 -5.21
N SER A 665 -76.86 -7.21 -4.55
CA SER A 665 -78.19 -7.50 -5.10
C SER A 665 -79.24 -6.59 -4.44
N SER A 666 -80.53 -6.73 -4.77
CA SER A 666 -81.58 -5.98 -4.08
C SER A 666 -81.74 -6.35 -2.60
N LYS A 667 -81.15 -7.46 -2.15
CA LYS A 667 -81.24 -7.98 -0.79
C LYS A 667 -79.88 -8.14 -0.09
N ALA A 668 -78.76 -7.83 -0.76
CA ALA A 668 -77.44 -8.05 -0.21
C ALA A 668 -76.46 -6.89 -0.45
N ILE A 669 -75.69 -6.58 0.59
CA ILE A 669 -74.56 -5.65 0.62
C ILE A 669 -73.28 -6.47 0.75
N HIS A 670 -72.25 -6.04 0.02
CA HIS A 670 -70.92 -6.64 0.02
C HIS A 670 -69.90 -5.54 0.27
N ARG A 671 -69.02 -5.77 1.23
CA ARG A 671 -67.89 -4.91 1.60
C ARG A 671 -66.62 -5.76 1.58
N GLY A 672 -65.50 -5.19 1.17
CA GLY A 672 -64.21 -5.89 1.19
C GLY A 672 -63.08 -5.05 0.62
N CYS A 673 -61.96 -5.68 0.31
CA CYS A 673 -60.83 -5.06 -0.38
C CYS A 673 -61.04 -5.13 -1.90
N LEU A 674 -60.72 -4.06 -2.64
CA LEU A 674 -61.07 -3.94 -4.06
C LEU A 674 -60.48 -5.08 -4.91
N SER A 675 -59.28 -5.57 -4.58
CA SER A 675 -58.63 -6.69 -5.26
C SER A 675 -59.42 -8.00 -5.19
N GLU A 676 -60.31 -8.19 -4.20
CA GLU A 676 -61.18 -9.38 -4.06
C GLU A 676 -62.28 -9.42 -5.15
N LEU A 677 -62.60 -8.27 -5.75
CA LEU A 677 -63.60 -8.19 -6.80
C LEU A 677 -63.05 -8.65 -8.15
N THR A 678 -63.93 -9.19 -9.00
CA THR A 678 -63.59 -9.44 -10.40
C THR A 678 -63.25 -8.14 -11.12
N SER A 679 -62.39 -8.19 -12.13
CA SER A 679 -61.94 -7.02 -12.91
C SER A 679 -63.08 -6.17 -13.50
N THR A 680 -64.24 -6.77 -13.78
CA THR A 680 -65.46 -6.06 -14.20
C THR A 680 -66.08 -5.27 -13.06
N ASN A 681 -66.13 -5.82 -11.84
CA ASN A 681 -66.68 -5.14 -10.68
C ASN A 681 -65.73 -4.09 -10.12
N GLN A 682 -64.41 -4.33 -10.17
CA GLN A 682 -63.40 -3.32 -9.82
C GLN A 682 -63.59 -2.04 -10.64
N ARG A 683 -63.69 -2.15 -11.97
CA ARG A 683 -63.96 -1.02 -12.86
C ARG A 683 -65.27 -0.29 -12.56
N LYS A 684 -66.31 -1.02 -12.13
CA LYS A 684 -67.57 -0.40 -11.71
C LYS A 684 -67.35 0.42 -10.45
N CYS A 685 -66.71 -0.14 -9.43
CA CYS A 685 -66.48 0.52 -8.15
C CYS A 685 -65.55 1.74 -8.25
N LEU A 686 -64.56 1.69 -9.13
CA LEU A 686 -63.68 2.81 -9.45
C LEU A 686 -64.34 3.89 -10.32
N GLY A 687 -65.46 3.57 -10.96
CA GLY A 687 -66.18 4.51 -11.81
C GLY A 687 -66.95 5.54 -10.99
N SER A 688 -66.66 6.83 -11.20
CA SER A 688 -67.35 7.94 -10.53
C SER A 688 -68.87 8.01 -10.81
N THR A 689 -69.34 7.30 -11.84
CA THR A 689 -70.77 7.20 -12.21
C THR A 689 -71.49 6.01 -11.59
N SER A 690 -70.77 5.17 -10.83
CA SER A 690 -71.36 4.00 -10.17
C SER A 690 -72.25 4.44 -9.02
N LEU A 691 -73.53 4.08 -9.14
CA LEU A 691 -74.54 4.34 -8.11
C LEU A 691 -74.57 3.28 -7.01
N ALA A 692 -74.06 2.08 -7.32
CA ALA A 692 -74.26 0.87 -6.52
C ALA A 692 -72.97 0.31 -5.92
N CYS A 693 -71.81 0.90 -6.21
CA CYS A 693 -70.52 0.51 -5.67
C CYS A 693 -69.61 1.73 -5.55
N HIS A 694 -68.91 1.83 -4.44
CA HIS A 694 -67.98 2.91 -4.14
C HIS A 694 -66.69 2.35 -3.52
N VAL A 695 -65.62 3.13 -3.60
CA VAL A 695 -64.32 2.85 -2.98
C VAL A 695 -63.93 3.98 -2.03
N CYS A 696 -63.10 3.67 -1.04
CA CYS A 696 -62.50 4.63 -0.13
C CYS A 696 -61.13 4.11 0.35
N ASP A 697 -60.22 5.01 0.71
CA ASP A 697 -58.79 4.71 0.87
C ASP A 697 -58.33 4.61 2.33
N GLU A 698 -59.15 5.04 3.30
CA GLU A 698 -58.81 4.99 4.73
C GLU A 698 -59.13 3.62 5.36
N ASN A 699 -58.39 3.24 6.40
CA ASN A 699 -58.63 1.99 7.12
C ASN A 699 -60.04 1.94 7.73
N GLY A 700 -60.81 0.93 7.36
CA GLY A 700 -62.18 0.73 7.83
C GLY A 700 -63.17 1.79 7.32
N CYS A 701 -62.86 2.53 6.25
CA CYS A 701 -63.72 3.59 5.73
C CYS A 701 -65.03 3.10 5.11
N ASN A 702 -65.11 1.83 4.73
CA ASN A 702 -66.22 1.24 3.99
C ASN A 702 -67.42 0.90 4.90
N THR A 703 -67.77 1.81 5.81
CA THR A 703 -68.88 1.75 6.78
C THR A 703 -70.21 2.39 6.34
N PRO A 704 -70.31 3.26 5.31
CA PRO A 704 -71.59 3.89 4.96
C PRO A 704 -72.74 2.90 4.79
N ARG A 705 -73.90 3.20 5.40
CA ARG A 705 -75.08 2.34 5.45
C ARG A 705 -75.92 2.47 4.18
N TRP A 706 -76.42 1.34 3.67
CA TRP A 706 -77.35 1.31 2.55
C TRP A 706 -78.78 1.32 3.04
N ARG A 707 -79.59 2.29 2.62
CA ARG A 707 -81.01 2.33 2.99
C ARG A 707 -81.78 1.19 2.34
N SER A 708 -82.75 0.64 3.07
CA SER A 708 -83.67 -0.38 2.58
C SER A 708 -85.12 0.08 2.72
N CYS A 709 -85.90 -0.06 1.66
CA CYS A 709 -87.26 0.46 1.58
C CYS A 709 -88.22 -0.61 1.09
N HIS A 710 -89.49 -0.53 1.50
CA HIS A 710 -90.53 -1.32 0.87
C HIS A 710 -90.65 -0.91 -0.61
N LYS A 711 -90.68 -1.89 -1.50
CA LYS A 711 -90.82 -1.66 -2.93
C LYS A 711 -91.94 -2.51 -3.50
N CYS A 712 -93.07 -1.86 -3.79
CA CYS A 712 -94.23 -2.49 -4.39
C CYS A 712 -95.08 -1.45 -5.14
N SER A 713 -96.02 -1.95 -5.94
CA SER A 713 -97.07 -1.15 -6.57
C SER A 713 -98.40 -1.88 -6.42
N SER A 714 -99.48 -1.16 -6.10
CA SER A 714 -100.82 -1.76 -6.01
C SER A 714 -101.35 -2.31 -7.35
N LEU A 715 -100.75 -1.90 -8.47
CA LEU A 715 -101.02 -2.46 -9.80
C LEU A 715 -100.45 -3.88 -9.97
N VAL A 716 -99.36 -4.18 -9.27
CA VAL A 716 -98.64 -5.45 -9.38
C VAL A 716 -99.05 -6.38 -8.24
N ASP A 717 -99.23 -5.82 -7.04
CA ASP A 717 -99.53 -6.56 -5.82
C ASP A 717 -100.65 -5.91 -5.02
N ALA A 718 -101.77 -6.63 -4.88
CA ALA A 718 -102.95 -6.16 -4.18
C ALA A 718 -102.73 -5.89 -2.68
N SER A 719 -101.65 -6.40 -2.08
CA SER A 719 -101.31 -6.16 -0.67
C SER A 719 -100.52 -4.87 -0.43
N CYS A 720 -100.03 -4.20 -1.49
CA CYS A 720 -99.22 -2.98 -1.36
C CYS A 720 -99.93 -1.79 -0.65
N PRO A 721 -101.26 -1.59 -0.78
CA PRO A 721 -102.02 -0.60 -0.03
C PRO A 721 -102.16 -0.88 1.47
N GLU A 722 -101.98 -2.14 1.91
CA GLU A 722 -102.03 -2.52 3.31
C GLU A 722 -100.80 -1.99 4.08
N GLU A 723 -100.89 -1.96 5.41
CA GLU A 723 -99.74 -1.62 6.26
C GLU A 723 -98.64 -2.68 6.10
N GLN A 724 -97.45 -2.24 5.69
CA GLN A 724 -96.33 -3.11 5.39
C GLN A 724 -95.55 -3.41 6.67
N THR A 725 -95.71 -4.63 7.18
CA THR A 725 -95.01 -5.10 8.40
C THR A 725 -93.98 -6.19 8.12
N ASN A 726 -93.98 -6.74 6.89
CA ASN A 726 -93.12 -7.86 6.49
C ASN A 726 -91.92 -7.39 5.64
N SER A 727 -90.75 -7.99 5.88
CA SER A 727 -89.51 -7.72 5.15
C SER A 727 -89.49 -8.26 3.70
N THR A 728 -90.52 -9.00 3.27
CA THR A 728 -90.63 -9.56 1.91
C THR A 728 -90.37 -8.51 0.82
N TYR A 729 -90.97 -7.32 0.94
CA TYR A 729 -90.84 -6.24 -0.05
C TYR A 729 -89.70 -5.26 0.24
N VAL A 730 -88.91 -5.48 1.29
CA VAL A 730 -87.83 -4.55 1.70
C VAL A 730 -86.59 -4.80 0.85
N GLU A 731 -86.23 -3.87 -0.03
CA GLU A 731 -85.03 -3.96 -0.86
C GLU A 731 -84.06 -2.82 -0.52
N PHE A 732 -82.75 -3.09 -0.61
CA PHE A 732 -81.75 -2.02 -0.59
C PHE A 732 -81.93 -1.10 -1.80
N CYS A 733 -81.82 0.20 -1.57
CA CYS A 733 -81.91 1.22 -2.61
C CYS A 733 -80.77 1.13 -3.62
N LEU A 734 -80.98 1.56 -4.86
CA LEU A 734 -79.92 1.48 -5.86
C LEU A 734 -78.80 2.45 -5.54
N LYS A 735 -79.15 3.70 -5.19
CA LYS A 735 -78.20 4.71 -4.72
C LYS A 735 -78.16 4.71 -3.19
N ILE A 736 -76.98 4.95 -2.63
CA ILE A 736 -76.78 4.94 -1.19
C ILE A 736 -77.49 6.13 -0.48
N ASP A 737 -77.71 7.22 -1.21
CA ASP A 737 -78.35 8.45 -0.72
C ASP A 737 -79.86 8.53 -1.05
N ASP A 738 -80.46 7.48 -1.61
CA ASP A 738 -81.90 7.43 -1.86
C ASP A 738 -82.67 7.31 -0.54
N ASP A 739 -83.73 8.11 -0.38
CA ASP A 739 -84.72 7.97 0.69
C ASP A 739 -85.84 7.00 0.30
N CYS A 740 -86.60 6.51 1.29
CA CYS A 740 -87.79 5.74 1.02
C CYS A 740 -88.95 6.67 0.68
N PHE A 741 -89.75 6.35 -0.32
CA PHE A 741 -90.97 7.09 -0.65
C PHE A 741 -92.20 6.17 -0.66
N GLU A 742 -93.35 6.75 -0.34
CA GLU A 742 -94.68 6.20 -0.58
C GLU A 742 -95.56 7.28 -1.22
N SER A 743 -96.26 6.94 -2.31
CA SER A 743 -97.11 7.90 -3.02
C SER A 743 -98.44 7.26 -3.40
N ASN A 744 -99.49 8.06 -3.37
CA ASN A 744 -100.81 7.69 -3.88
C ASN A 744 -101.12 8.53 -5.11
N ASN A 745 -101.19 7.88 -6.27
CA ASN A 745 -101.56 8.52 -7.53
C ASN A 745 -102.97 8.06 -7.92
N ASN A 746 -104.00 8.81 -7.51
CA ASN A 746 -105.41 8.51 -7.83
C ASN A 746 -105.88 7.09 -7.43
N GLY A 747 -105.44 6.58 -6.27
CA GLY A 747 -105.77 5.24 -5.77
C GLY A 747 -104.71 4.18 -6.08
N GLU A 748 -103.66 4.53 -6.82
CA GLU A 748 -102.52 3.65 -7.07
C GLU A 748 -101.38 3.93 -6.08
N ILE A 749 -101.09 2.96 -5.23
CA ILE A 749 -100.02 3.05 -4.23
C ILE A 749 -98.70 2.60 -4.86
N TYR A 750 -97.68 3.45 -4.75
CA TYR A 750 -96.30 3.14 -5.14
C TYR A 750 -95.36 3.37 -3.97
N ARG A 751 -94.50 2.38 -3.72
CA ARG A 751 -93.46 2.42 -2.69
C ARG A 751 -92.11 2.13 -3.32
N GLY A 752 -91.06 2.83 -2.93
CA GLY A 752 -89.73 2.55 -3.43
C GLY A 752 -88.65 3.45 -2.84
N CYS A 753 -87.52 3.48 -3.54
CA CYS A 753 -86.36 4.28 -3.23
C CYS A 753 -86.24 5.44 -4.22
N GLY A 754 -86.01 6.64 -3.73
CA GLY A 754 -85.73 7.79 -4.57
C GLY A 754 -85.50 9.04 -3.74
N ARG A 755 -84.46 9.79 -4.11
CA ARG A 755 -84.19 11.11 -3.55
C ARG A 755 -85.02 12.18 -4.26
N HIS A 756 -85.76 13.00 -3.52
CA HIS A 756 -86.63 14.07 -4.06
C HIS A 756 -87.73 13.56 -5.03
N TYR A 757 -88.12 12.29 -4.93
CA TYR A 757 -89.21 11.70 -5.68
C TYR A 757 -90.55 12.43 -5.46
N CYS A 758 -90.81 12.89 -4.23
CA CYS A 758 -92.07 13.54 -3.86
C CYS A 758 -92.16 15.04 -4.21
N ALA A 759 -91.11 15.64 -4.79
CA ALA A 759 -91.02 17.10 -4.98
C ALA A 759 -92.24 17.71 -5.73
N ASP A 760 -92.76 17.01 -6.74
CA ASP A 760 -93.87 17.47 -7.58
C ASP A 760 -95.15 16.63 -7.42
N LYS A 761 -95.24 15.80 -6.35
CA LYS A 761 -96.36 14.86 -6.15
C LYS A 761 -97.22 15.28 -4.96
N PRO A 762 -98.51 15.59 -5.16
CA PRO A 762 -99.34 16.18 -4.12
C PRO A 762 -99.64 15.22 -2.94
N ILE A 763 -99.65 13.91 -3.20
CA ILE A 763 -99.90 12.87 -2.20
C ILE A 763 -98.71 11.91 -2.17
N CYS A 764 -97.64 12.33 -1.49
CA CYS A 764 -96.38 11.61 -1.44
C CYS A 764 -95.63 11.94 -0.15
N VAL A 765 -94.99 10.94 0.44
CA VAL A 765 -94.18 11.07 1.66
C VAL A 765 -92.83 10.43 1.43
N GLU A 766 -91.77 11.15 1.80
CA GLU A 766 -90.41 10.61 1.89
C GLU A 766 -90.01 10.44 3.35
N CYS A 767 -89.18 9.43 3.62
CA CYS A 767 -88.65 9.18 4.94
C CYS A 767 -87.27 8.50 4.88
N ALA A 768 -86.45 8.78 5.90
CA ALA A 768 -85.01 8.50 5.88
C ALA A 768 -84.58 7.27 6.71
N SER A 769 -85.52 6.53 7.32
CA SER A 769 -85.23 5.31 8.08
C SER A 769 -85.56 4.06 7.25
N ASP A 770 -85.00 2.91 7.61
CA ASP A 770 -85.29 1.66 6.89
C ASP A 770 -86.76 1.28 7.02
N ALA A 771 -87.33 0.78 5.91
CA ALA A 771 -88.70 0.26 5.83
C ALA A 771 -89.77 1.26 6.32
N CYS A 772 -89.49 2.57 6.29
CA CYS A 772 -90.39 3.59 6.85
C CYS A 772 -91.60 3.92 5.96
N ASN A 773 -91.52 3.57 4.68
CA ASN A 773 -92.55 3.81 3.67
C ASN A 773 -93.58 2.67 3.64
N GLY A 774 -94.10 2.28 4.79
CA GLY A 774 -94.98 1.12 4.98
C GLY A 774 -96.38 1.45 5.48
N ARG A 775 -96.82 2.72 5.44
CA ARG A 775 -98.07 3.14 6.08
C ARG A 775 -99.31 2.71 5.29
N PRO A 776 -100.46 2.41 5.91
CA PRO A 776 -101.66 2.01 5.19
C PRO A 776 -102.19 3.12 4.26
N GLU A 777 -102.88 2.76 3.18
CA GLU A 777 -103.46 3.71 2.22
C GLU A 777 -104.32 4.81 2.87
N SER A 778 -104.99 4.53 3.99
CA SER A 778 -105.84 5.48 4.70
C SER A 778 -105.12 6.75 5.14
N VAL A 779 -103.79 6.71 5.36
CA VAL A 779 -103.00 7.89 5.71
C VAL A 779 -102.37 8.59 4.51
N LEU A 780 -102.53 8.03 3.31
CA LEU A 780 -102.12 8.62 2.03
C LEU A 780 -103.34 9.16 1.27
N GLN A 781 -104.28 9.76 2.01
CA GLN A 781 -105.46 10.42 1.45
C GLN A 781 -105.36 11.93 1.65
N PRO A 782 -105.84 12.75 0.70
CA PRO A 782 -105.84 14.20 0.86
C PRO A 782 -106.63 14.65 2.09
N SER A 783 -106.25 15.79 2.65
CA SER A 783 -107.02 16.39 3.74
C SER A 783 -108.42 16.79 3.29
N HIS A 784 -109.37 16.83 4.22
CA HIS A 784 -110.74 17.26 3.93
C HIS A 784 -111.01 18.59 4.61
N CYS A 785 -111.49 19.60 3.89
CA CYS A 785 -111.82 20.91 4.48
C CYS A 785 -113.22 21.35 4.11
N LEU A 786 -113.84 22.22 4.91
CA LEU A 786 -115.02 22.94 4.45
C LEU A 786 -114.57 23.92 3.36
N VAL A 787 -115.18 23.82 2.18
CA VAL A 787 -114.93 24.69 1.04
C VAL A 787 -116.24 25.39 0.66
N CYS A 788 -116.37 26.66 1.05
CA CYS A 788 -117.59 27.46 0.90
C CYS A 788 -117.36 28.93 1.27
N ASP A 789 -118.33 29.80 0.99
CA ASP A 789 -118.37 31.17 1.50
C ASP A 789 -119.70 31.50 2.20
N SER A 790 -119.77 32.67 2.85
CA SER A 790 -120.92 33.11 3.64
C SER A 790 -122.17 33.46 2.83
N THR A 791 -122.16 33.33 1.50
CA THR A 791 -123.40 33.36 0.72
C THR A 791 -124.23 32.09 0.93
N ASP A 792 -123.59 30.98 1.36
CA ASP A 792 -124.25 29.78 1.86
C ASP A 792 -124.42 29.87 3.39
N PRO A 793 -125.66 29.89 3.93
CA PRO A 793 -125.92 29.90 5.37
C PRO A 793 -125.27 28.73 6.13
N PHE A 794 -125.09 27.57 5.48
CA PHE A 794 -124.43 26.41 6.09
C PHE A 794 -122.91 26.58 6.22
N CYS A 795 -122.31 27.51 5.47
CA CYS A 795 -120.88 27.83 5.57
C CYS A 795 -120.58 28.66 6.82
N THR A 796 -121.39 29.69 7.06
CA THR A 796 -121.29 30.57 8.23
C THR A 796 -121.41 29.76 9.53
N ASN A 797 -122.33 28.80 9.57
CA ASN A 797 -122.55 27.92 10.71
C ASN A 797 -121.53 26.77 10.84
N GLY A 798 -120.59 26.62 9.90
CA GLY A 798 -119.59 25.54 9.92
C GLY A 798 -120.19 24.14 9.72
N THR A 799 -121.40 24.02 9.16
CA THR A 799 -122.13 22.75 8.99
C THR A 799 -122.07 22.19 7.57
N ARG A 800 -121.47 22.90 6.61
CA ARG A 800 -121.28 22.43 5.23
C ARG A 800 -120.49 21.10 5.20
N MET A 801 -120.78 20.26 4.21
CA MET A 801 -119.99 19.05 3.93
C MET A 801 -118.59 19.42 3.43
N SER A 802 -117.58 18.71 3.95
CA SER A 802 -116.18 18.89 3.57
C SER A 802 -115.86 18.28 2.21
N GLN A 803 -114.89 18.85 1.51
CA GLN A 803 -114.35 18.38 0.23
C GLN A 803 -112.89 17.96 0.38
N TYR A 804 -112.42 17.04 -0.46
CA TYR A 804 -111.00 16.68 -0.52
C TYR A 804 -110.19 17.87 -1.04
N CYS A 805 -109.05 18.10 -0.41
CA CYS A 805 -108.05 19.05 -0.84
C CYS A 805 -107.09 18.40 -1.85
N ASP A 806 -106.13 19.18 -2.35
CA ASP A 806 -105.21 18.70 -3.38
C ASP A 806 -104.04 17.93 -2.74
N TYR A 807 -103.58 18.34 -1.55
CA TYR A 807 -102.36 17.85 -0.92
C TYR A 807 -102.60 17.01 0.34
N LEU A 808 -101.63 16.17 0.69
CA LEU A 808 -101.58 15.47 1.97
C LEU A 808 -101.30 16.45 3.11
N ASN A 809 -101.99 16.28 4.24
CA ASN A 809 -101.87 17.16 5.44
C ASN A 809 -102.06 18.65 5.13
N GLU A 810 -102.84 18.97 4.11
CA GLU A 810 -103.13 20.34 3.72
C GLU A 810 -103.96 21.05 4.80
N PRO A 811 -103.52 22.23 5.30
CA PRO A 811 -104.31 23.00 6.25
C PRO A 811 -105.66 23.44 5.65
N CYS A 812 -106.68 23.52 6.49
CA CYS A 812 -107.92 24.21 6.15
C CYS A 812 -107.83 25.65 6.64
N TYR A 813 -108.37 26.61 5.88
CA TYR A 813 -108.44 28.01 6.30
C TYR A 813 -109.88 28.49 6.55
N THR A 814 -110.01 29.55 7.34
CA THR A 814 -111.19 30.43 7.41
C THR A 814 -110.71 31.88 7.39
N LEU A 815 -111.22 32.68 6.46
CA LEU A 815 -110.81 34.06 6.19
C LEU A 815 -112.05 34.95 6.16
N VAL A 816 -111.96 36.17 6.69
CA VAL A 816 -112.90 37.23 6.36
C VAL A 816 -112.26 38.16 5.32
N ARG A 817 -112.85 38.22 4.14
CA ARG A 817 -112.38 39.07 3.02
C ARG A 817 -112.69 40.54 3.26
N ASN A 818 -112.01 41.41 2.52
CA ASN A 818 -112.21 42.86 2.56
C ASN A 818 -113.64 43.32 2.19
N ASP A 819 -114.40 42.51 1.44
CA ASP A 819 -115.80 42.77 1.11
C ASP A 819 -116.78 42.27 2.20
N GLY A 820 -116.27 41.73 3.30
CA GLY A 820 -117.04 41.23 4.44
C GLY A 820 -117.58 39.81 4.27
N ILE A 821 -117.15 39.07 3.23
CA ILE A 821 -117.52 37.66 3.03
C ILE A 821 -116.60 36.77 3.86
N LEU A 822 -117.18 35.82 4.61
CA LEU A 822 -116.41 34.77 5.25
C LEU A 822 -116.21 33.60 4.28
N GLU A 823 -114.97 33.23 4.03
CA GLU A 823 -114.56 32.15 3.12
C GLU A 823 -113.84 31.04 3.90
N ARG A 824 -114.17 29.79 3.58
CA ARG A 824 -113.53 28.58 4.13
C ARG A 824 -113.01 27.75 2.98
N GLY A 825 -111.81 27.20 3.11
CA GLY A 825 -111.27 26.36 2.04
C GLY A 825 -110.04 25.55 2.42
N CYS A 826 -109.51 24.84 1.43
CA CYS A 826 -108.21 24.20 1.48
C CYS A 826 -107.12 25.25 1.21
N PHE A 827 -106.01 25.23 1.98
CA PHE A 827 -104.98 26.28 1.95
C PHE A 827 -104.30 26.47 0.58
N SER A 828 -104.19 25.44 -0.24
CA SER A 828 -103.66 25.52 -1.61
C SER A 828 -104.49 26.43 -2.51
N LYS A 829 -105.82 26.43 -2.32
CA LYS A 829 -106.79 27.25 -3.07
C LYS A 829 -106.90 28.68 -2.56
N LEU A 830 -106.29 28.99 -1.43
CA LEU A 830 -106.24 30.35 -0.88
C LEU A 830 -105.44 31.27 -1.81
N GLN A 831 -105.98 32.46 -2.08
CA GLN A 831 -105.27 33.47 -2.88
C GLN A 831 -103.95 33.87 -2.20
N LEU A 832 -102.92 34.15 -3.01
CA LEU A 832 -101.55 34.36 -2.55
C LEU A 832 -101.45 35.48 -1.49
N ASP A 833 -102.22 36.55 -1.66
CA ASP A 833 -102.20 37.74 -0.79
C ASP A 833 -102.64 37.43 0.66
N TYR A 834 -103.48 36.40 0.86
CA TYR A 834 -103.98 36.03 2.19
C TYR A 834 -103.18 34.91 2.86
N LYS A 835 -102.29 34.21 2.13
CA LYS A 835 -101.52 33.09 2.68
C LYS A 835 -100.65 33.50 3.86
N GLY A 836 -100.06 34.69 3.82
CA GLY A 836 -99.27 35.25 4.92
C GLY A 836 -100.10 35.46 6.17
N ALA A 837 -101.24 36.14 6.04
CA ALA A 837 -102.16 36.41 7.15
C ALA A 837 -102.65 35.12 7.82
N CYS A 838 -103.07 34.11 7.04
CA CYS A 838 -103.56 32.85 7.59
C CYS A 838 -102.51 31.99 8.33
N MET A 839 -101.22 32.25 8.09
CA MET A 839 -100.10 31.56 8.74
C MET A 839 -99.48 32.39 9.87
N ASP A 840 -99.88 33.66 10.00
CA ASP A 840 -99.42 34.55 11.05
C ASP A 840 -100.34 34.41 12.26
N GLU A 841 -99.84 33.80 13.35
CA GLU A 841 -100.61 33.64 14.59
C GLU A 841 -101.01 34.99 15.24
N THR A 842 -100.38 36.10 14.82
CA THR A 842 -100.71 37.46 15.28
C THR A 842 -101.77 38.14 14.42
N ASP A 843 -101.93 37.75 13.15
CA ASP A 843 -102.99 38.24 12.27
C ASP A 843 -104.14 37.24 12.23
N ARG A 844 -105.15 37.48 13.08
CA ARG A 844 -106.32 36.61 13.19
C ARG A 844 -107.39 36.94 12.17
N SER A 845 -107.14 37.80 11.18
CA SER A 845 -108.08 38.03 10.07
C SER A 845 -108.31 36.78 9.22
N CYS A 846 -107.34 35.87 9.25
CA CYS A 846 -107.47 34.53 8.76
C CYS A 846 -106.87 33.53 9.74
N ILE A 847 -107.47 32.35 9.83
CA ILE A 847 -106.93 31.24 10.60
C ILE A 847 -106.74 30.01 9.71
N ALA A 848 -105.61 29.33 9.86
CA ALA A 848 -105.38 28.00 9.33
C ALA A 848 -105.42 26.96 10.46
N CYS A 849 -105.86 25.75 10.15
CA CYS A 849 -105.86 24.63 11.08
C CYS A 849 -105.51 23.32 10.36
N THR A 850 -104.92 22.39 11.10
CA THR A 850 -104.43 21.11 10.56
C THR A 850 -105.25 19.97 11.17
N SER A 851 -106.27 19.52 10.45
CA SER A 851 -107.00 18.25 10.64
C SER A 851 -108.23 18.24 9.72
N ASN A 852 -108.78 17.05 9.47
CA ASN A 852 -109.95 16.92 8.62
C ASN A 852 -111.14 17.71 9.21
N SER A 853 -111.68 18.61 8.40
CA SER A 853 -112.81 19.49 8.70
C SER A 853 -112.61 20.36 9.94
N CYS A 854 -111.39 20.80 10.21
CA CYS A 854 -111.08 21.61 11.40
C CYS A 854 -111.61 23.05 11.29
N ASN A 855 -111.81 23.56 10.08
CA ASN A 855 -112.26 24.92 9.83
C ASN A 855 -113.78 25.07 10.02
N ARG A 856 -114.32 24.62 11.15
CA ARG A 856 -115.75 24.71 11.51
C ARG A 856 -116.07 25.77 12.56
N ASP A 857 -115.05 26.33 13.22
CA ASP A 857 -115.25 27.32 14.28
C ASP A 857 -116.09 28.51 13.80
N LEU A 858 -117.07 28.91 14.61
CA LEU A 858 -117.99 30.01 14.30
C LEU A 858 -117.26 31.36 14.38
N TRP A 859 -117.58 32.25 13.45
CA TRP A 859 -117.02 33.60 13.40
C TRP A 859 -118.06 34.63 13.82
N ARG A 860 -117.73 35.46 14.82
CA ARG A 860 -118.66 36.42 15.42
C ARG A 860 -119.05 37.50 14.41
N GLN A 861 -120.34 37.87 14.39
CA GLN A 861 -120.83 39.03 13.65
C GLN A 861 -121.28 40.15 14.59
N CYS A 862 -120.75 41.35 14.40
CA CYS A 862 -121.09 42.53 15.19
C CYS A 862 -121.42 43.71 14.29
N VAL A 863 -122.19 44.67 14.80
CA VAL A 863 -122.37 45.97 14.16
C VAL A 863 -121.07 46.76 14.34
N LEU A 864 -120.47 47.22 13.24
CA LEU A 864 -119.24 48.01 13.26
C LEU A 864 -119.51 49.43 12.75
N CYS A 865 -119.34 50.44 13.61
CA CYS A 865 -119.49 51.85 13.21
C CYS A 865 -118.86 52.83 14.20
N ARG A 866 -118.63 54.06 13.73
CA ARG A 866 -118.24 55.23 14.54
C ARG A 866 -119.06 56.44 14.11
N SER A 867 -119.72 57.14 15.04
CA SER A 867 -120.41 58.40 14.73
C SER A 867 -119.39 59.52 14.58
N LEU A 868 -119.26 60.11 13.39
CA LEU A 868 -118.55 61.39 13.19
C LEU A 868 -119.56 62.54 13.32
N GLU A 869 -119.11 63.78 13.60
CA GLU A 869 -119.98 64.95 13.86
C GLU A 869 -121.08 65.20 12.80
N LEU A 870 -120.95 64.64 11.59
CA LEU A 870 -121.95 64.73 10.52
C LEU A 870 -122.84 63.49 10.29
N ASP A 871 -122.63 62.37 10.98
CA ASP A 871 -123.34 61.11 10.67
C ASP A 871 -123.97 60.46 11.92
N GLN A 872 -125.24 60.79 12.20
CA GLN A 872 -126.00 60.40 13.40
C GLN A 872 -126.47 58.93 13.42
N TYR A 873 -126.12 58.10 12.43
CA TYR A 873 -126.66 56.73 12.31
C TYR A 873 -126.08 55.73 13.34
N CYS A 874 -124.86 55.92 13.81
CA CYS A 874 -124.23 55.00 14.77
C CYS A 874 -124.76 55.23 16.21
N SER A 875 -125.27 56.44 16.47
CA SER A 875 -125.71 56.93 17.79
C SER A 875 -127.18 56.61 18.11
N ARG A 876 -128.01 56.27 17.12
CA ARG A 876 -129.39 55.78 17.31
C ARG A 876 -129.43 54.24 17.23
N GLU A 877 -130.59 53.61 17.43
CA GLU A 877 -130.78 52.17 17.17
C GLU A 877 -130.18 51.80 15.80
N ALA A 878 -129.10 51.04 15.80
CA ALA A 878 -128.32 50.78 14.59
C ALA A 878 -129.00 49.70 13.74
N SER A 879 -129.12 49.93 12.43
CA SER A 879 -129.72 48.96 11.49
C SER A 879 -128.89 47.67 11.43
N LEU A 880 -129.56 46.51 11.45
CA LEU A 880 -128.97 45.18 11.27
C LEU A 880 -128.23 45.04 9.92
N LEU A 881 -128.48 45.92 8.93
CA LEU A 881 -127.76 45.94 7.65
C LEU A 881 -126.27 46.31 7.74
N LYS A 882 -125.77 46.78 8.90
CA LYS A 882 -124.35 47.13 9.10
C LYS A 882 -123.60 46.14 9.99
N SER A 883 -124.11 44.91 10.12
CA SER A 883 -123.35 43.85 10.78
C SER A 883 -122.37 43.23 9.81
N HIS A 884 -121.13 43.07 10.25
CA HIS A 884 -120.09 42.35 9.52
C HIS A 884 -119.45 41.31 10.43
N PHE A 885 -118.75 40.33 9.85
CA PHE A 885 -117.87 39.45 10.61
C PHE A 885 -116.77 40.28 11.28
N CYS A 886 -116.41 39.91 12.50
CA CYS A 886 -115.34 40.57 13.23
C CYS A 886 -114.03 40.48 12.42
N PRO A 887 -113.27 41.58 12.25
CA PRO A 887 -112.07 41.57 11.43
C PRO A 887 -110.97 40.63 11.93
N GLN A 888 -110.97 40.31 13.22
CA GLN A 888 -110.01 39.42 13.87
C GLN A 888 -110.75 38.24 14.51
N PHE A 889 -110.26 37.03 14.30
CA PHE A 889 -110.84 35.84 14.90
C PHE A 889 -110.48 35.77 16.38
N GLN A 890 -111.50 35.59 17.21
CA GLN A 890 -111.31 35.18 18.59
C GLN A 890 -112.37 34.14 18.95
N ARG A 891 -111.94 33.02 19.53
CA ARG A 891 -112.89 32.02 20.01
C ARG A 891 -113.75 32.63 21.12
N ASN A 892 -115.07 32.51 20.97
CA ASN A 892 -116.06 33.14 21.86
C ASN A 892 -116.00 34.68 21.90
N ASP A 893 -115.67 35.32 20.77
CA ASP A 893 -115.67 36.77 20.66
C ASP A 893 -117.02 37.41 21.03
N ARG A 894 -116.96 38.69 21.42
CA ARG A 894 -118.08 39.49 21.93
C ARG A 894 -118.15 40.80 21.17
N CYS A 895 -119.36 41.34 21.03
CA CYS A 895 -119.54 42.68 20.48
C CYS A 895 -119.57 43.73 21.59
N TYR A 896 -119.11 44.95 21.33
CA TYR A 896 -119.22 46.10 22.24
C TYR A 896 -119.91 47.29 21.58
N ALA A 897 -120.47 48.17 22.40
CA ALA A 897 -120.91 49.51 22.01
C ALA A 897 -120.53 50.49 23.13
N LYS A 898 -119.92 51.62 22.79
CA LYS A 898 -119.51 52.66 23.76
C LYS A 898 -119.75 54.07 23.25
N ASP A 899 -119.97 55.01 24.16
CA ASP A 899 -120.05 56.45 23.93
C ASP A 899 -118.87 57.12 24.65
N VAL A 900 -118.06 57.85 23.88
CA VAL A 900 -116.95 58.66 24.40
C VAL A 900 -117.21 60.11 24.02
N GLN A 901 -117.65 60.92 24.99
CA GLN A 901 -117.87 62.36 24.83
C GLN A 901 -118.76 62.72 23.62
N GLY A 902 -119.84 61.96 23.39
CA GLY A 902 -120.81 62.19 22.30
C GLY A 902 -120.48 61.46 20.98
N THR A 903 -119.40 60.66 20.96
CA THR A 903 -119.05 59.79 19.83
C THR A 903 -119.34 58.33 20.17
N VAL A 904 -120.32 57.72 19.51
CA VAL A 904 -120.67 56.31 19.64
C VAL A 904 -119.80 55.45 18.72
N ILE A 905 -119.18 54.41 19.29
CA ILE A 905 -118.32 53.44 18.63
C ILE A 905 -118.85 52.04 18.93
N ARG A 906 -119.06 51.23 17.89
CA ARG A 906 -119.48 49.83 17.97
C ARG A 906 -118.48 48.96 17.23
N GLY A 907 -118.11 47.82 17.79
CA GLY A 907 -117.14 46.91 17.18
C GLY A 907 -117.05 45.55 17.88
N CYS A 908 -115.98 44.83 17.59
CA CYS A 908 -115.69 43.52 18.16
C CYS A 908 -114.68 43.64 19.29
N LEU A 909 -114.80 42.79 20.31
CA LEU A 909 -113.85 42.78 21.42
C LEU A 909 -112.45 42.34 20.93
N SER A 910 -112.41 41.47 19.91
CA SER A 910 -111.19 41.06 19.20
C SER A 910 -110.38 42.20 18.57
N ASP A 911 -110.96 43.40 18.42
CA ASP A 911 -110.26 44.57 17.88
C ASP A 911 -109.27 45.17 18.90
N TYR A 912 -109.33 44.75 20.16
CA TYR A 912 -108.45 45.21 21.25
C TYR A 912 -107.43 44.13 21.63
N ALA A 913 -106.31 44.56 22.21
CA ALA A 913 -105.32 43.64 22.74
C ALA A 913 -105.94 42.77 23.85
N ALA A 914 -105.52 41.51 23.96
CA ALA A 914 -106.02 40.60 24.98
C ALA A 914 -105.80 41.21 26.38
N GLN A 915 -106.91 41.49 27.08
CA GLN A 915 -107.04 42.13 28.41
C GLN A 915 -107.47 43.60 28.44
N GLU A 916 -107.58 44.28 27.31
CA GLU A 916 -108.21 45.61 27.29
C GLU A 916 -109.74 45.46 27.26
N ASP A 917 -110.43 45.97 28.29
CA ASP A 917 -111.89 46.09 28.26
C ASP A 917 -112.25 47.41 27.56
N PRO A 918 -112.93 47.39 26.39
CA PRO A 918 -113.33 48.61 25.70
C PRO A 918 -114.27 49.50 26.52
N CYS A 919 -114.87 48.97 27.59
CA CYS A 919 -115.70 49.67 28.56
C CYS A 919 -114.96 50.12 29.83
N GLU A 920 -113.64 49.91 29.94
CA GLU A 920 -112.89 50.30 31.13
C GLU A 920 -113.02 51.82 31.39
N GLY A 921 -113.42 52.20 32.59
CA GLY A 921 -113.58 53.59 33.00
C GLY A 921 -114.86 54.31 32.53
N LEU A 922 -115.80 53.61 31.87
CA LEU A 922 -117.09 54.14 31.44
C LEU A 922 -118.24 53.59 32.30
N ASP A 923 -119.30 54.38 32.52
CA ASP A 923 -120.50 53.91 33.22
C ASP A 923 -121.27 52.89 32.34
N GLY A 924 -122.01 51.98 32.94
CA GLY A 924 -122.80 50.96 32.23
C GLY A 924 -123.93 51.52 31.36
N LYS A 925 -124.19 52.84 31.43
CA LYS A 925 -125.07 53.57 30.50
C LYS A 925 -124.34 54.05 29.23
N ASP A 926 -123.02 54.17 29.31
CA ASP A 926 -122.15 54.69 28.26
C ASP A 926 -121.39 53.57 27.55
N CYS A 927 -121.34 52.35 28.08
CA CYS A 927 -120.75 51.20 27.40
C CYS A 927 -121.38 49.85 27.80
N TYR A 928 -121.50 48.91 26.84
CA TYR A 928 -121.84 47.52 27.13
C TYR A 928 -121.22 46.51 26.16
N THR A 929 -121.07 45.26 26.60
CA THR A 929 -120.62 44.11 25.79
C THR A 929 -121.66 42.99 25.76
N CYS A 930 -121.69 42.18 24.70
CA CYS A 930 -122.68 41.12 24.51
C CYS A 930 -122.13 39.97 23.63
N SER A 931 -122.73 38.78 23.71
CA SER A 931 -122.11 37.53 23.24
C SER A 931 -122.90 36.77 22.16
N SER A 932 -123.94 37.37 21.57
CA SER A 932 -124.66 36.81 20.42
C SER A 932 -124.37 37.65 19.17
N ASP A 933 -124.60 37.10 17.98
CA ASP A 933 -124.41 37.88 16.76
C ASP A 933 -125.34 39.11 16.75
N HIS A 934 -124.85 40.22 16.21
CA HIS A 934 -125.55 41.50 16.05
C HIS A 934 -126.03 42.16 17.36
N CYS A 935 -125.57 41.70 18.52
CA CYS A 935 -126.15 42.09 19.81
C CYS A 935 -125.84 43.53 20.23
N ASN A 936 -124.82 44.15 19.65
CA ASN A 936 -124.38 45.50 19.97
C ASN A 936 -125.14 46.57 19.17
N ALA A 937 -126.43 46.38 18.90
CA ALA A 937 -127.27 47.32 18.14
C ALA A 937 -128.14 48.28 19.00
N LYS A 938 -128.25 48.04 20.32
CA LYS A 938 -129.06 48.83 21.26
C LYS A 938 -128.47 50.25 21.47
N SER A 939 -129.32 51.25 21.72
CA SER A 939 -128.92 52.66 21.93
C SER A 939 -128.29 52.91 23.32
N LEU A 940 -127.36 53.88 23.40
CA LEU A 940 -126.75 54.44 24.63
C LEU A 940 -127.36 55.85 24.87
N ASN A 941 -127.62 56.28 26.12
CA ASN A 941 -128.35 57.54 26.46
C ASN A 941 -127.44 58.53 27.23
N GLY A 942 -127.45 59.87 27.09
CA GLY A 942 -128.39 60.77 26.39
C GLY A 942 -127.91 62.23 26.27
N VAL A 943 -128.43 62.93 25.26
CA VAL A 943 -128.21 64.37 25.01
C VAL A 943 -128.97 65.19 26.06
N ASP A 944 -128.36 65.44 27.22
CA ASP A 944 -128.82 66.39 28.25
C ASP A 944 -127.63 67.18 28.88
N HIS A 945 -126.64 67.57 28.06
CA HIS A 945 -125.49 68.37 28.48
C HIS A 945 -125.39 69.74 27.78
N LEU A 946 -126.54 70.38 27.49
CA LEU A 946 -126.64 71.73 26.92
C LEU A 946 -127.74 72.58 27.59
N GLN A 947 -127.89 72.51 28.92
CA GLN A 947 -128.86 73.35 29.65
C GLN A 947 -128.35 74.07 30.90
N TYR A 948 -127.04 74.04 31.23
CA TYR A 948 -126.55 74.66 32.47
C TYR A 948 -125.75 75.97 32.32
N GLN A 949 -125.38 76.39 31.11
CA GLN A 949 -124.70 77.69 30.89
C GLN A 949 -125.62 78.84 30.44
N ASP A 950 -126.80 78.55 29.86
CA ASP A 950 -127.75 79.59 29.43
C ASP A 950 -128.67 80.10 30.56
N ILE A 951 -128.88 79.32 31.62
CA ILE A 951 -129.71 79.72 32.78
C ILE A 951 -128.99 80.76 33.65
N LEU A 952 -127.65 80.68 33.74
CA LEU A 952 -126.84 81.65 34.49
C LEU A 952 -126.73 82.99 33.76
N ILE A 953 -126.69 82.97 32.42
CA ILE A 953 -126.63 84.16 31.57
C ILE A 953 -128.00 84.87 31.48
N LEU A 954 -129.12 84.13 31.48
CA LEU A 954 -130.46 84.75 31.53
C LEU A 954 -130.86 85.25 32.93
N LEU A 955 -130.40 84.62 34.02
CA LEU A 955 -130.54 85.20 35.37
C LEU A 955 -129.77 86.53 35.51
N ILE A 956 -128.64 86.67 34.81
CA ILE A 956 -127.88 87.92 34.72
C ILE A 956 -128.59 88.94 33.81
N LEU A 957 -129.21 88.51 32.69
CA LEU A 957 -130.04 89.38 31.85
C LEU A 957 -131.33 89.86 32.56
N ALA A 958 -131.95 89.03 33.39
CA ALA A 958 -133.13 89.39 34.20
C ALA A 958 -132.81 90.36 35.36
N LEU A 959 -131.56 90.37 35.83
CA LEU A 959 -131.06 91.36 36.80
C LEU A 959 -130.64 92.69 36.14
N VAL A 960 -130.28 92.67 34.86
CA VAL A 960 -129.97 93.88 34.06
C VAL A 960 -131.25 94.54 33.51
N GLU A 961 -132.32 93.80 33.23
CA GLU A 961 -133.66 94.37 32.93
C GLU A 961 -134.26 95.14 34.13
N ARG A 962 -133.88 94.81 35.37
CA ARG A 962 -134.24 95.60 36.56
C ARG A 962 -133.53 96.97 36.64
N PHE A 963 -132.55 97.24 35.78
CA PHE A 963 -131.77 98.48 35.79
C PHE A 963 -132.07 99.43 34.61
N LEU A 964 -132.95 99.07 33.65
CA LEU A 964 -133.22 99.88 32.46
C LEU A 964 -134.63 100.49 32.31
N CYS A 965 -135.64 100.19 33.14
CA CYS A 965 -136.97 100.83 33.02
C CYS A 965 -137.63 101.18 34.37
N TRP A 966 -137.33 102.39 34.88
CA TRP A 966 -138.31 103.28 35.50
C TRP A 966 -138.66 104.36 34.46
N TYR A 967 -139.49 103.94 33.49
CA TYR A 967 -140.47 104.74 32.75
C TYR A 967 -141.60 103.81 32.30
#